data_AF-A0A1D2X3G2-F1
#
_entry.id   AF-A0A1D2X3G2-F1
#
_cell.length_a   1.000
_cell.length_b   1.000
_cell.length_c   1.000
_cell.angle_alpha   90.00
_cell.angle_beta   90.00
_cell.angle_gamma   90.00
#
_symmetry.space_group_name_H-M   'P 1'
#
loop_
_entity.id
_entity.type
_entity.pdbx_description
1 polymer ?
#
loop_
_entity_poly.entity_id
_entity_poly.type
_entity_poly.pdbx_seq_one_letter_code
_entity_poly.pdbx_strand_id
1 'polypeptide(L)'
;MNNNIKPLFLFTTIMILFIVFSPVNATDNITASENTEVVSLSNTSDTHINQITTTNKNIEKTLKENQQETIQNTDNKKNTHLTVNEAMDSISIGEIEVITGILTDTDNKGLSNKTITIKTDKSDVNVTTNKDGMYSYNYISSNVTTVIVTVLFEGDTTYNPTQNETWFDVEPMITTLTIDTEQTITLAENITIKGQLLNKNGIGIANQLITLNLNNNIIQLKTNTTGSYNYSTIPTKVGLITVKVQFNGIKQYLDSYEETIIDVSKVNTILSISKYRNPITAGNNLTINGTLTDEYGAIIPNATIQLVIKNNTINIKTNNNGVYVYNYITTKSDKISISAKYMGNNKYTQSENTTEVDIEQKISYIELNGIFNQEIYNNLEIQGRLLNLYTSEVLPNQTINLTINNKTYTLTTNNRGVFNTTVYLTEIGTYYVQVTYSGNITYTGYRTNTTFISSGLVDVYVNSNARGNGKTRTNPTNITNALKIVTNNGIIHLVTINNKTTDTYTTPITINSKTTPIKVLQIVGDPGMNIIFNGLYKNQILSIAQGYNLKISNILFKQGNATSGGAIINKGNLTLTNSTIKENTARYGGAILNEGNLTLHNNTIINNNALNSGGVINSKGYINLKYNNFTNNSAAFGGAIYSSGNASITNNNYFISNHVTKNGGAIYNFGVMNIQNNNFTQNTANQWSGAVHNARNITVTSNKFALNTAGQLGGAMFNNANGTITSNTFESNRGKYGGAIYNGGVVLIQKNTIRYNNASQTGGAVANKGIVTLKSNKMTGNKAVYGGAIFSNNTVAVDSDIITYCVASKSGGAIYNIGNFTVKNSNFTGNKANMGGTIFNAKNMNITSNNIVSGNASLGGGLYNDGITCNVVGNKFIKNHANYGGAAFTKKAIIESKNTYTNNTAIKGPNVYPK
;
A
#
# COMPACT_ATOMS: atom_id res chain seq x y z
N MET A 1 13.70 -14.17 9.49
CA MET A 1 14.84 -13.33 9.07
C MET A 1 14.53 -11.92 9.58
N ASN A 2 14.95 -11.49 10.77
CA ASN A 2 16.18 -11.73 11.54
C ASN A 2 17.39 -10.88 11.06
N ASN A 3 17.56 -9.75 11.76
CA ASN A 3 18.79 -9.00 12.07
C ASN A 3 19.63 -8.28 10.98
N ASN A 4 19.69 -6.95 11.15
CA ASN A 4 20.89 -6.08 11.12
C ASN A 4 21.60 -5.88 9.74
N ILE A 5 22.33 -4.80 9.45
CA ILE A 5 23.25 -4.00 10.29
C ILE A 5 23.15 -2.47 10.04
N LYS A 6 23.23 -1.71 11.13
CA LYS A 6 23.88 -0.39 11.31
C LYS A 6 24.92 -0.59 12.45
N PRO A 7 25.97 0.23 12.68
CA PRO A 7 25.85 1.67 12.96
C PRO A 7 27.12 2.50 12.61
N LEU A 8 27.48 3.46 13.49
CA LEU A 8 28.59 4.43 13.47
C LEU A 8 28.44 5.61 12.46
N PHE A 9 28.86 6.84 12.80
CA PHE A 9 29.52 7.33 14.03
C PHE A 9 28.66 8.30 14.87
N LEU A 10 29.04 8.42 16.14
CA LEU A 10 28.52 9.37 17.12
C LEU A 10 29.65 10.38 17.44
N PHE A 11 29.33 11.66 17.65
CA PHE A 11 30.11 12.50 18.56
C PHE A 11 29.23 13.58 19.21
N THR A 12 29.41 13.77 20.51
CA THR A 12 28.67 14.72 21.34
C THR A 12 29.65 15.44 22.26
N THR A 13 29.64 16.78 22.26
CA THR A 13 30.18 17.56 23.37
C THR A 13 29.45 18.90 23.48
N ILE A 14 29.37 19.42 24.71
CA ILE A 14 28.70 20.67 25.08
C ILE A 14 29.75 21.58 25.73
N MET A 15 29.79 22.86 25.34
CA MET A 15 30.06 24.08 26.13
C MET A 15 30.09 25.26 25.13
N ILE A 16 29.27 26.32 25.22
CA ILE A 16 29.03 27.34 26.26
C ILE A 16 29.79 28.66 25.96
N LEU A 17 28.99 29.73 25.84
CA LEU A 17 29.27 31.17 26.00
C LEU A 17 29.81 32.08 24.85
N PHE A 18 28.87 32.93 24.37
CA PHE A 18 28.93 34.37 24.06
C PHE A 18 29.78 35.02 22.93
N ILE A 19 29.05 35.77 22.06
CA ILE A 19 29.31 37.08 21.38
C ILE A 19 30.70 37.30 20.76
N VAL A 20 30.86 37.55 19.44
CA VAL A 20 30.61 38.84 18.73
C VAL A 20 30.39 38.60 17.21
N PHE A 21 29.86 39.62 16.50
CA PHE A 21 29.53 39.68 15.06
C PHE A 21 30.61 39.26 14.06
N SER A 22 30.16 38.75 12.90
CA SER A 22 30.97 38.50 11.69
C SER A 22 31.24 39.77 10.87
N PRO A 23 32.38 39.88 10.16
CA PRO A 23 32.74 41.04 9.35
C PRO A 23 32.42 40.91 7.84
N VAL A 24 32.33 42.05 7.15
CA VAL A 24 32.53 42.19 5.69
C VAL A 24 33.32 43.50 5.43
N ASN A 25 34.24 43.48 4.47
CA ASN A 25 35.13 44.60 4.09
C ASN A 25 34.92 44.97 2.59
N ALA A 26 35.63 46.03 2.13
CA ALA A 26 35.69 46.65 0.78
C ALA A 26 34.76 47.88 0.61
N THR A 27 35.23 49.14 0.49
CA THR A 27 36.13 49.82 -0.50
C THR A 27 35.45 50.07 -1.87
N ASP A 28 35.50 51.24 -2.52
CA ASP A 28 36.26 52.48 -2.22
C ASP A 28 35.62 53.79 -2.82
N ASN A 29 36.36 54.91 -2.78
CA ASN A 29 35.99 56.32 -3.02
C ASN A 29 35.77 56.80 -4.50
N ILE A 30 35.60 58.14 -4.66
CA ILE A 30 35.72 59.02 -5.87
C ILE A 30 34.41 59.18 -6.69
N THR A 31 33.90 60.35 -7.15
CA THR A 31 34.20 61.83 -7.17
C THR A 31 32.84 62.58 -7.05
N ALA A 32 32.62 63.80 -6.53
CA ALA A 32 33.29 65.13 -6.55
C ALA A 32 32.87 66.09 -7.71
N SER A 33 32.07 67.12 -7.38
CA SER A 33 31.87 68.43 -8.04
C SER A 33 30.86 69.28 -7.23
N GLU A 34 30.75 70.61 -7.25
CA GLU A 34 31.68 71.76 -7.27
C GLU A 34 30.84 73.06 -7.07
N ASN A 35 31.42 74.12 -6.48
CA ASN A 35 31.13 75.58 -6.65
C ASN A 35 29.87 76.33 -6.08
N THR A 36 30.15 77.15 -5.04
CA THR A 36 29.88 78.62 -4.84
C THR A 36 28.48 79.24 -5.08
N GLU A 37 27.88 80.07 -4.20
CA GLU A 37 28.25 81.41 -3.64
C GLU A 37 27.58 81.65 -2.23
N VAL A 38 28.02 82.45 -1.23
CA VAL A 38 28.54 83.85 -1.09
C VAL A 38 27.39 84.89 -1.10
N VAL A 39 27.01 85.64 -0.02
CA VAL A 39 27.55 86.87 0.66
C VAL A 39 26.80 87.04 2.04
N SER A 40 27.38 87.32 3.23
CA SER A 40 27.74 88.63 3.90
C SER A 40 26.59 89.67 4.06
N LEU A 41 26.52 90.66 4.98
CA LEU A 41 27.17 91.03 6.28
C LEU A 41 26.36 92.21 6.93
N SER A 42 26.62 92.57 8.19
CA SER A 42 26.06 93.78 8.87
C SER A 42 26.97 94.32 9.99
N ASN A 43 26.77 95.57 10.45
CA ASN A 43 27.59 96.28 11.46
C ASN A 43 26.89 97.58 12.00
N THR A 44 27.48 98.27 12.99
CA THR A 44 27.21 99.66 13.49
C THR A 44 25.89 99.85 14.31
N SER A 45 25.67 100.85 15.19
CA SER A 45 26.38 102.08 15.69
C SER A 45 25.62 102.61 16.96
N ASP A 46 26.08 103.53 17.83
CA ASP A 46 27.40 104.11 18.22
C ASP A 46 27.19 105.10 19.43
N THR A 47 28.26 105.72 19.97
CA THR A 47 28.33 106.81 20.99
C THR A 47 28.16 106.37 22.46
N HIS A 48 28.90 106.90 23.45
CA HIS A 48 29.43 108.25 23.63
C HIS A 48 30.89 108.31 24.14
N ILE A 49 31.66 109.29 23.63
CA ILE A 49 32.97 109.72 24.15
C ILE A 49 32.85 111.20 24.56
N ASN A 50 33.19 111.55 25.81
CA ASN A 50 33.87 112.80 26.22
C ASN A 50 33.73 113.08 27.73
N GLN A 51 34.78 112.80 28.52
CA GLN A 51 35.22 113.69 29.61
C GLN A 51 36.67 113.41 30.07
N ILE A 52 37.62 113.47 29.15
CA ILE A 52 39.05 113.57 29.49
C ILE A 52 39.42 115.05 29.60
N THR A 53 39.24 115.62 30.79
CA THR A 53 39.92 116.81 31.36
C THR A 53 39.45 116.93 32.81
N THR A 54 40.31 117.06 33.83
CA THR A 54 41.59 117.78 33.83
C THR A 54 42.71 117.01 34.53
N THR A 55 43.78 116.75 33.78
CA THR A 55 45.05 116.19 34.28
C THR A 55 45.73 117.11 35.31
N ASN A 56 46.29 116.49 36.35
CA ASN A 56 47.37 116.94 37.24
C ASN A 56 47.88 118.38 37.03
N LYS A 57 47.63 119.26 38.01
CA LYS A 57 48.50 120.40 38.31
C LYS A 57 48.43 120.76 39.79
N ASN A 58 49.58 121.09 40.38
CA ASN A 58 49.77 121.69 41.71
C ASN A 58 49.71 120.74 42.93
N ILE A 59 50.03 119.45 42.74
CA ILE A 59 51.18 118.95 43.53
C ILE A 59 52.40 119.76 43.04
N GLU A 60 53.30 120.14 43.96
CA GLU A 60 54.39 121.12 43.74
C GLU A 60 53.96 122.58 43.54
N LYS A 61 53.36 123.20 44.57
CA LYS A 61 53.65 124.62 44.83
C LYS A 61 53.60 124.98 46.32
N THR A 62 54.80 125.10 46.92
CA THR A 62 55.14 125.72 48.22
C THR A 62 54.35 125.26 49.46
N LEU A 63 54.93 124.66 50.51
CA LEU A 63 56.34 124.46 50.89
C LEU A 63 57.17 125.76 50.96
N LYS A 64 57.35 126.28 52.18
CA LYS A 64 57.41 127.72 52.52
C LYS A 64 55.99 128.33 52.48
N GLU A 65 55.59 129.17 53.43
CA GLU A 65 56.40 129.88 54.44
C GLU A 65 56.17 129.39 55.89
N ASN A 66 57.19 129.57 56.71
CA ASN A 66 57.25 129.27 58.14
C ASN A 66 57.49 130.62 58.87
N GLN A 67 57.22 130.72 60.19
CA GLN A 67 57.29 131.95 61.02
C GLN A 67 56.12 132.93 60.73
N GLN A 68 55.71 133.88 61.59
CA GLN A 68 56.11 134.39 62.93
C GLN A 68 54.78 134.87 63.62
N GLU A 69 54.54 135.11 64.92
CA GLU A 69 55.30 135.37 66.16
C GLU A 69 54.77 134.48 67.32
N THR A 70 55.42 134.26 68.48
CA THR A 70 56.20 135.08 69.45
C THR A 70 55.36 135.90 70.46
N ILE A 71 54.94 135.20 71.53
CA ILE A 71 54.94 135.59 72.95
C ILE A 71 55.01 137.09 73.31
N GLN A 72 54.05 137.52 74.15
CA GLN A 72 54.30 138.47 75.25
C GLN A 72 53.78 137.87 76.58
N ASN A 73 54.46 138.19 77.69
CA ASN A 73 54.08 137.78 79.06
C ASN A 73 52.78 138.50 79.49
N THR A 74 51.99 138.08 80.49
CA THR A 74 52.41 137.70 81.86
C THR A 74 51.45 136.72 82.56
N ASP A 75 51.87 135.46 82.70
CA ASP A 75 51.54 134.58 83.86
C ASP A 75 52.35 133.27 83.75
N ASN A 76 52.72 132.65 84.88
CA ASN A 76 53.57 131.44 84.92
C ASN A 76 52.80 130.13 84.62
N LYS A 77 52.05 130.09 83.50
CA LYS A 77 51.33 128.88 83.02
C LYS A 77 52.18 128.06 82.03
N LYS A 78 51.96 126.74 82.00
CA LYS A 78 52.56 125.84 81.00
C LYS A 78 51.75 125.79 79.70
N ASN A 79 52.43 125.66 78.57
CA ASN A 79 51.78 125.34 77.29
C ASN A 79 51.39 123.86 77.23
N THR A 80 50.46 123.52 76.32
CA THR A 80 49.95 122.16 76.11
C THR A 80 49.89 121.79 74.63
N HIS A 81 49.81 120.49 74.36
CA HIS A 81 49.66 119.93 73.03
C HIS A 81 48.56 118.87 73.01
N LEU A 82 47.72 118.89 71.97
CA LEU A 82 46.57 118.00 71.81
C LEU A 82 46.61 117.33 70.43
N THR A 83 46.63 116.00 70.42
CA THR A 83 46.51 115.20 69.20
C THR A 83 45.07 114.71 69.02
N VAL A 84 44.69 114.45 67.76
CA VAL A 84 43.55 113.60 67.37
C VAL A 84 44.05 112.56 66.36
N ASN A 85 43.40 111.41 66.22
CA ASN A 85 43.75 110.47 65.15
C ASN A 85 43.26 110.94 63.77
N GLU A 86 44.02 110.56 62.74
CA GLU A 86 43.49 110.46 61.37
C GLU A 86 42.33 109.45 61.38
N ALA A 87 41.21 109.81 60.74
CA ALA A 87 40.04 108.95 60.60
C ALA A 87 40.15 108.10 59.32
N MET A 88 39.34 107.04 59.21
CA MET A 88 39.30 106.21 57.99
C MET A 88 38.72 106.98 56.80
N ASP A 89 39.26 106.81 55.58
CA ASP A 89 38.83 107.55 54.37
C ASP A 89 37.29 107.52 54.16
N SER A 90 36.68 106.33 54.24
CA SER A 90 35.21 106.18 54.23
C SER A 90 34.73 104.89 54.92
N ILE A 91 33.44 104.89 55.30
CA ILE A 91 32.72 103.76 55.93
C ILE A 91 31.38 103.48 55.23
N SER A 92 30.73 102.34 55.47
CA SER A 92 29.34 102.11 55.00
C SER A 92 28.31 102.71 55.96
N ILE A 93 27.09 102.99 55.48
CA ILE A 93 25.94 103.35 56.33
C ILE A 93 25.78 102.31 57.47
N GLY A 94 25.82 102.78 58.71
CA GLY A 94 25.66 101.97 59.92
C GLY A 94 26.96 101.39 60.51
N GLU A 95 28.13 101.65 59.93
CA GLU A 95 29.43 101.29 60.50
C GLU A 95 29.93 102.35 61.50
N ILE A 96 30.92 102.00 62.33
CA ILE A 96 31.37 102.79 63.50
C ILE A 96 32.79 103.31 63.27
N GLU A 97 32.99 104.61 63.42
CA GLU A 97 34.31 105.27 63.43
C GLU A 97 34.67 105.72 64.85
N VAL A 98 35.97 105.73 65.21
CA VAL A 98 36.42 106.01 66.58
C VAL A 98 37.43 107.16 66.62
N ILE A 99 37.04 108.23 67.31
CA ILE A 99 37.79 109.47 67.50
C ILE A 99 38.53 109.41 68.83
N THR A 100 39.83 109.61 68.83
CA THR A 100 40.75 109.44 69.97
C THR A 100 41.86 110.48 69.92
N GLY A 101 42.59 110.66 71.04
CA GLY A 101 43.74 111.56 71.09
C GLY A 101 44.34 111.71 72.48
N ILE A 102 45.34 112.58 72.63
CA ILE A 102 46.12 112.76 73.87
C ILE A 102 46.40 114.25 74.12
N LEU A 103 46.20 114.70 75.37
CA LEU A 103 46.63 116.01 75.87
C LEU A 103 47.89 115.89 76.75
N THR A 104 48.94 116.65 76.43
CA THR A 104 50.20 116.72 77.17
C THR A 104 50.62 118.16 77.52
N ASP A 105 51.55 118.32 78.46
CA ASP A 105 52.30 119.58 78.62
C ASP A 105 53.56 119.64 77.74
N THR A 106 54.31 120.75 77.81
CA THR A 106 55.57 120.96 77.09
C THR A 106 56.64 119.89 77.31
N ASP A 107 56.55 119.13 78.40
CA ASP A 107 57.51 118.10 78.77
C ASP A 107 57.04 116.71 78.26
N ASN A 108 56.02 116.71 77.39
CA ASN A 108 55.25 115.56 76.90
C ASN A 108 54.58 114.74 78.01
N LYS A 109 54.32 115.34 79.19
CA LYS A 109 53.65 114.65 80.28
C LYS A 109 52.14 114.69 80.09
N GLY A 110 51.51 113.52 80.08
CA GLY A 110 50.06 113.37 79.97
C GLY A 110 49.30 114.16 81.04
N LEU A 111 48.34 114.98 80.62
CA LEU A 111 47.56 115.84 81.51
C LEU A 111 46.24 115.16 81.87
N SER A 112 46.23 114.53 83.04
CA SER A 112 45.08 113.78 83.57
C SER A 112 43.93 114.66 84.07
N ASN A 113 42.70 114.15 83.96
CA ASN A 113 41.48 114.79 84.45
C ASN A 113 41.26 116.21 83.88
N LYS A 114 41.57 116.40 82.59
CA LYS A 114 41.26 117.60 81.81
C LYS A 114 40.09 117.30 80.87
N THR A 115 39.26 118.30 80.59
CA THR A 115 38.11 118.14 79.69
C THR A 115 38.52 118.52 78.27
N ILE A 116 38.31 117.60 77.32
CA ILE A 116 38.41 117.85 75.88
C ILE A 116 36.99 117.94 75.33
N THR A 117 36.71 118.99 74.57
CA THR A 117 35.48 119.16 73.80
C THR A 117 35.70 118.59 72.40
N ILE A 118 34.93 117.57 72.00
CA ILE A 118 34.90 117.03 70.64
C ILE A 118 33.65 117.57 69.94
N LYS A 119 33.80 118.18 68.76
CA LYS A 119 32.69 118.69 67.94
C LYS A 119 32.52 117.81 66.70
N THR A 120 31.29 117.55 66.30
CA THR A 120 30.92 116.74 65.12
C THR A 120 29.67 117.34 64.45
N ASP A 121 29.26 116.82 63.28
CA ASP A 121 28.01 117.21 62.59
C ASP A 121 26.74 117.04 63.45
N LYS A 122 26.81 116.21 64.52
CA LYS A 122 25.66 115.89 65.39
C LYS A 122 25.58 116.77 66.63
N SER A 123 26.70 116.95 67.34
CA SER A 123 26.78 117.72 68.59
C SER A 123 28.21 117.83 69.11
N ASP A 124 28.43 118.84 69.96
CA ASP A 124 29.58 118.91 70.86
C ASP A 124 29.45 117.88 72.00
N VAL A 125 30.52 117.18 72.31
CA VAL A 125 30.62 116.12 73.33
C VAL A 125 31.88 116.32 74.16
N ASN A 126 31.72 116.48 75.48
CA ASN A 126 32.85 116.64 76.39
C ASN A 126 33.31 115.27 76.93
N VAL A 127 34.61 115.00 76.84
CA VAL A 127 35.27 113.79 77.36
C VAL A 127 36.43 114.16 78.29
N THR A 128 36.70 113.36 79.30
CA THR A 128 37.78 113.62 80.28
C THR A 128 39.01 112.78 79.98
N THR A 129 40.19 113.38 80.06
CA THR A 129 41.47 112.70 79.84
C THR A 129 41.80 111.72 80.97
N ASN A 130 42.28 110.53 80.59
CA ASN A 130 42.73 109.50 81.52
C ASN A 130 44.05 109.90 82.22
N LYS A 131 44.58 109.02 83.09
CA LYS A 131 45.83 109.27 83.84
C LYS A 131 47.07 109.61 82.98
N ASP A 132 47.05 109.24 81.70
CA ASP A 132 48.14 109.42 80.72
C ASP A 132 47.81 110.51 79.69
N GLY A 133 46.71 111.26 79.87
CA GLY A 133 46.28 112.35 79.00
C GLY A 133 45.32 111.96 77.86
N MET A 134 44.96 110.68 77.72
CA MET A 134 44.22 110.18 76.53
C MET A 134 42.69 110.33 76.65
N TYR A 135 42.01 110.48 75.51
CA TYR A 135 40.54 110.50 75.39
C TYR A 135 40.02 109.66 74.20
N SER A 136 38.71 109.36 74.15
CA SER A 136 38.06 108.55 73.11
C SER A 136 36.54 108.84 72.99
N TYR A 137 35.98 108.71 71.78
CA TYR A 137 34.55 108.82 71.45
C TYR A 137 34.21 108.00 70.19
N ASN A 138 32.99 107.45 70.08
CA ASN A 138 32.55 106.62 68.94
C ASN A 138 31.46 107.34 68.13
N TYR A 139 31.56 107.31 66.81
CA TYR A 139 30.64 107.90 65.86
C TYR A 139 30.01 106.84 64.93
N ILE A 140 28.76 107.04 64.49
CA ILE A 140 28.03 106.18 63.54
C ILE A 140 27.16 107.07 62.65
N SER A 141 27.17 106.90 61.32
CA SER A 141 26.24 107.59 60.40
C SER A 141 25.11 106.68 59.87
N SER A 142 23.93 107.27 59.65
CA SER A 142 22.79 106.67 58.96
C SER A 142 22.55 107.23 57.56
N ASN A 143 23.42 108.15 57.08
CA ASN A 143 23.29 108.87 55.81
C ASN A 143 24.63 108.86 55.05
N VAL A 144 24.55 108.87 53.72
CA VAL A 144 25.68 109.20 52.83
C VAL A 144 26.03 110.68 53.03
N THR A 145 27.20 110.97 53.62
CA THR A 145 27.70 112.32 53.90
C THR A 145 29.18 112.27 54.28
N THR A 146 29.88 113.40 54.13
CA THR A 146 31.17 113.68 54.80
C THR A 146 30.92 114.16 56.24
N VAL A 147 31.85 113.88 57.15
CA VAL A 147 31.83 114.27 58.57
C VAL A 147 33.16 114.95 58.92
N ILE A 148 33.11 116.10 59.60
CA ILE A 148 34.28 116.83 60.11
C ILE A 148 34.25 116.81 61.64
N VAL A 149 35.42 116.71 62.25
CA VAL A 149 35.63 116.52 63.69
C VAL A 149 36.66 117.52 64.22
N THR A 150 36.31 118.30 65.23
CA THR A 150 37.20 119.27 65.91
C THR A 150 37.40 118.85 67.36
N VAL A 151 38.61 118.98 67.91
CA VAL A 151 38.91 118.69 69.33
C VAL A 151 39.60 119.88 70.00
N LEU A 152 39.23 120.19 71.24
CA LEU A 152 39.62 121.43 71.92
C LEU A 152 39.83 121.23 73.44
N PHE A 153 40.94 121.75 73.96
CA PHE A 153 41.17 122.00 75.38
C PHE A 153 41.18 123.51 75.65
N GLU A 154 40.29 123.99 76.51
CA GLU A 154 40.10 125.41 76.85
C GLU A 154 41.18 125.99 77.80
N GLY A 155 42.11 125.17 78.29
CA GLY A 155 43.08 125.58 79.31
C GLY A 155 42.51 125.56 80.73
N ASP A 156 43.33 125.93 81.72
CA ASP A 156 42.94 126.09 83.12
C ASP A 156 43.83 127.13 83.86
N THR A 157 43.88 127.08 85.20
CA THR A 157 44.71 127.97 86.03
C THR A 157 46.21 127.70 85.92
N THR A 158 46.62 126.54 85.41
CA THR A 158 48.00 126.05 85.32
C THR A 158 48.47 125.89 83.87
N TYR A 159 47.54 125.59 82.95
CA TYR A 159 47.82 125.18 81.57
C TYR A 159 47.08 126.06 80.55
N ASN A 160 47.72 126.31 79.40
CA ASN A 160 47.13 127.08 78.29
C ASN A 160 46.30 126.20 77.34
N PRO A 161 45.32 126.78 76.59
CA PRO A 161 44.47 126.07 75.62
C PRO A 161 45.21 125.53 74.38
N THR A 162 44.60 124.58 73.67
CA THR A 162 45.10 123.96 72.44
C THR A 162 43.99 123.19 71.67
N GLN A 163 44.08 123.01 70.34
CA GLN A 163 43.04 122.38 69.51
C GLN A 163 43.57 121.62 68.27
N ASN A 164 42.78 120.73 67.67
CA ASN A 164 43.15 119.89 66.50
C ASN A 164 41.89 119.40 65.70
N GLU A 165 42.02 118.89 64.46
CA GLU A 165 40.86 118.51 63.58
C GLU A 165 41.12 117.28 62.65
N THR A 166 40.05 116.60 62.20
CA THR A 166 40.07 115.41 61.29
C THR A 166 38.70 115.20 60.55
N TRP A 167 38.58 114.32 59.53
CA TRP A 167 37.34 114.12 58.71
C TRP A 167 37.25 112.75 57.98
N PHE A 168 36.04 112.32 57.55
CA PHE A 168 35.78 111.04 56.80
C PHE A 168 34.42 111.00 56.04
N ASP A 169 34.21 110.03 55.12
CA ASP A 169 32.99 109.85 54.26
C ASP A 169 32.13 108.58 54.56
N VAL A 170 30.92 108.46 53.96
CA VAL A 170 29.94 107.37 54.21
C VAL A 170 29.18 106.85 52.96
N GLU A 171 29.06 105.53 52.72
CA GLU A 171 28.55 104.90 51.46
C GLU A 171 27.44 103.80 51.59
N PRO A 172 26.71 103.41 50.49
CA PRO A 172 25.67 102.34 50.45
C PRO A 172 26.17 100.87 50.45
N MET A 173 25.25 99.87 50.42
CA MET A 173 25.58 98.43 50.51
C MET A 173 25.34 97.60 49.22
N ILE A 174 26.05 96.47 49.10
CA ILE A 174 25.98 95.47 48.01
C ILE A 174 24.92 94.38 48.30
N THR A 175 24.40 93.67 47.27
CA THR A 175 23.42 92.57 47.39
C THR A 175 23.73 91.32 46.54
N THR A 176 23.00 90.21 46.79
CA THR A 176 23.12 88.91 46.09
C THR A 176 21.76 88.19 46.01
N LEU A 177 21.50 87.44 44.94
CA LEU A 177 20.24 86.71 44.68
C LEU A 177 20.49 85.21 44.40
N THR A 178 19.52 84.30 44.67
CA THR A 178 19.67 82.83 44.50
C THR A 178 18.41 82.12 43.94
N ILE A 179 18.53 80.90 43.39
CA ILE A 179 17.44 80.03 42.85
C ILE A 179 17.64 78.54 43.27
N ASP A 180 16.55 77.79 43.49
CA ASP A 180 16.50 76.32 43.70
C ASP A 180 15.21 75.71 43.07
N THR A 181 15.33 74.64 42.26
CA THR A 181 14.24 73.89 41.59
C THR A 181 14.67 72.50 41.07
N GLU A 182 13.72 71.67 40.60
CA GLU A 182 13.93 70.32 40.03
C GLU A 182 14.32 70.33 38.54
N GLN A 183 14.95 69.26 38.01
CA GLN A 183 15.51 69.24 36.64
C GLN A 183 14.80 68.33 35.62
N THR A 184 14.11 67.25 36.03
CA THR A 184 13.50 66.27 35.08
C THR A 184 12.20 65.70 35.64
N ILE A 185 11.13 65.62 34.84
CA ILE A 185 9.79 65.22 35.29
C ILE A 185 8.99 64.47 34.19
N THR A 186 7.82 63.89 34.49
CA THR A 186 6.91 63.31 33.47
C THR A 186 5.68 64.21 33.21
N LEU A 187 5.01 63.99 32.07
CA LEU A 187 3.90 64.83 31.64
C LEU A 187 2.69 64.72 32.60
N ALA A 188 2.31 65.85 33.20
CA ALA A 188 1.24 66.07 34.19
C ALA A 188 1.62 65.96 35.69
N GLU A 189 2.92 66.00 36.04
CA GLU A 189 3.40 66.22 37.41
C GLU A 189 3.70 67.73 37.69
N ASN A 190 4.06 68.11 38.92
CA ASN A 190 4.08 69.52 39.40
C ASN A 190 5.46 70.01 39.87
N ILE A 191 5.86 71.21 39.44
CA ILE A 191 7.19 71.83 39.66
C ILE A 191 7.11 72.97 40.70
N THR A 192 8.18 73.21 41.47
CA THR A 192 8.32 74.36 42.40
C THR A 192 9.70 75.02 42.29
N ILE A 193 9.73 76.35 42.40
CA ILE A 193 10.91 77.24 42.29
C ILE A 193 10.94 78.17 43.51
N LYS A 194 12.12 78.45 44.09
CA LYS A 194 12.29 79.29 45.30
C LYS A 194 13.69 79.93 45.34
N GLY A 195 13.90 80.91 46.22
CA GLY A 195 15.22 81.56 46.41
C GLY A 195 15.24 82.69 47.44
N GLN A 196 16.34 83.45 47.53
CA GLN A 196 16.52 84.58 48.46
C GLN A 196 17.26 85.77 47.83
N LEU A 197 17.06 86.97 48.40
CA LEU A 197 17.84 88.21 48.21
C LEU A 197 18.53 88.60 49.53
N LEU A 198 19.84 88.80 49.51
CA LEU A 198 20.70 89.03 50.68
C LEU A 198 21.55 90.31 50.51
N ASN A 199 22.01 90.93 51.60
CA ASN A 199 22.98 92.04 51.58
C ASN A 199 24.44 91.56 51.74
N LYS A 200 25.41 92.49 51.72
CA LYS A 200 26.86 92.20 51.87
C LYS A 200 27.24 91.34 53.10
N ASN A 201 26.40 91.33 54.14
CA ASN A 201 26.60 90.57 55.38
C ASN A 201 25.79 89.25 55.41
N GLY A 202 25.20 88.83 54.30
CA GLY A 202 24.36 87.63 54.19
C GLY A 202 22.96 87.76 54.82
N ILE A 203 22.55 88.97 55.21
CA ILE A 203 21.25 89.20 55.86
C ILE A 203 20.17 89.43 54.78
N GLY A 204 19.04 88.75 54.90
CA GLY A 204 17.95 88.81 53.93
C GLY A 204 17.30 90.20 53.82
N ILE A 205 17.18 90.72 52.60
CA ILE A 205 16.64 92.06 52.35
C ILE A 205 15.12 91.97 52.17
N ALA A 206 14.39 92.41 53.19
CA ALA A 206 12.95 92.24 53.28
C ALA A 206 12.14 93.16 52.35
N ASN A 207 10.97 92.67 51.91
CA ASN A 207 9.92 93.42 51.20
C ASN A 207 10.31 94.04 49.85
N GLN A 208 11.42 93.61 49.26
CA GLN A 208 11.90 94.09 47.96
C GLN A 208 11.14 93.45 46.81
N LEU A 209 10.96 94.19 45.71
CA LEU A 209 10.34 93.69 44.49
C LEU A 209 11.41 93.01 43.62
N ILE A 210 11.16 91.77 43.20
CA ILE A 210 12.01 91.00 42.30
C ILE A 210 11.18 90.46 41.13
N THR A 211 11.84 90.06 40.05
CA THR A 211 11.19 89.62 38.82
C THR A 211 11.67 88.22 38.42
N LEU A 212 10.76 87.25 38.35
CA LEU A 212 10.95 85.89 37.84
C LEU A 212 10.49 85.82 36.37
N ASN A 213 11.19 85.05 35.54
CA ASN A 213 10.84 84.79 34.14
C ASN A 213 10.86 83.28 33.86
N LEU A 214 9.79 82.75 33.26
CA LEU A 214 9.60 81.35 32.88
C LEU A 214 9.28 81.24 31.38
N ASN A 215 10.25 80.83 30.55
CA ASN A 215 10.10 80.78 29.07
C ASN A 215 9.40 82.04 28.50
N ASN A 216 9.90 83.23 28.86
CA ASN A 216 9.39 84.57 28.52
C ASN A 216 8.08 85.02 29.23
N ASN A 217 7.55 84.24 30.18
CA ASN A 217 6.45 84.68 31.04
C ASN A 217 7.01 85.37 32.29
N ILE A 218 6.81 86.69 32.39
CA ILE A 218 7.35 87.53 33.47
C ILE A 218 6.36 87.58 34.65
N ILE A 219 6.88 87.34 35.85
CA ILE A 219 6.16 87.25 37.12
C ILE A 219 6.87 88.15 38.14
N GLN A 220 6.17 89.12 38.73
CA GLN A 220 6.74 89.91 39.84
C GLN A 220 6.45 89.22 41.18
N LEU A 221 7.48 89.11 42.01
CA LEU A 221 7.42 88.56 43.36
C LEU A 221 7.92 89.62 44.36
N LYS A 222 7.60 89.45 45.65
CA LYS A 222 8.22 90.21 46.73
C LYS A 222 8.97 89.28 47.67
N THR A 223 10.12 89.74 48.15
CA THR A 223 10.87 89.05 49.20
C THR A 223 10.13 89.16 50.53
N ASN A 224 10.04 88.06 51.29
CA ASN A 224 9.45 88.06 52.62
C ASN A 224 10.37 88.76 53.65
N THR A 225 10.02 88.71 54.94
CA THR A 225 10.82 89.28 56.04
C THR A 225 12.22 88.68 56.21
N THR A 226 12.54 87.56 55.55
CA THR A 226 13.87 86.92 55.52
C THR A 226 14.51 86.94 54.12
N GLY A 227 14.06 87.83 53.23
CA GLY A 227 14.60 87.96 51.87
C GLY A 227 14.13 86.89 50.87
N SER A 228 13.24 85.97 51.25
CA SER A 228 12.91 84.74 50.51
C SER A 228 11.69 84.87 49.58
N TYR A 229 11.62 84.05 48.52
CA TYR A 229 10.51 83.98 47.55
C TYR A 229 10.23 82.55 47.04
N ASN A 230 9.05 82.30 46.43
CA ASN A 230 8.66 81.01 45.83
C ASN A 230 7.58 81.12 44.71
N TYR A 231 7.43 80.06 43.91
CA TYR A 231 6.43 79.87 42.82
C TYR A 231 6.28 78.38 42.42
N SER A 232 5.14 77.95 41.87
CA SER A 232 4.89 76.54 41.42
C SER A 232 4.00 76.44 40.17
N THR A 233 4.15 75.39 39.34
CA THR A 233 3.37 75.19 38.08
C THR A 233 3.44 73.75 37.51
N ILE A 234 2.55 73.39 36.57
CA ILE A 234 2.46 72.06 35.92
C ILE A 234 2.72 72.13 34.40
N PRO A 235 3.65 71.35 33.82
CA PRO A 235 3.87 71.28 32.38
C PRO A 235 2.70 70.65 31.61
N THR A 236 2.30 71.29 30.50
CA THR A 236 1.23 70.80 29.60
C THR A 236 1.74 70.19 28.28
N LYS A 237 3.07 70.17 28.07
CA LYS A 237 3.75 69.64 26.88
C LYS A 237 5.09 69.02 27.28
N VAL A 238 5.62 68.14 26.44
CA VAL A 238 6.99 67.62 26.55
C VAL A 238 8.00 68.65 26.01
N GLY A 239 9.19 68.76 26.62
CA GLY A 239 10.26 69.69 26.24
C GLY A 239 10.80 70.55 27.40
N LEU A 240 11.75 71.44 27.07
CA LEU A 240 12.57 72.20 28.04
C LEU A 240 11.93 73.51 28.53
N ILE A 241 12.25 73.90 29.78
CA ILE A 241 11.80 75.14 30.44
C ILE A 241 12.97 75.88 31.09
N THR A 242 13.16 77.17 30.78
CA THR A 242 14.18 78.06 31.37
C THR A 242 13.58 79.00 32.43
N VAL A 243 14.36 79.29 33.48
CA VAL A 243 13.97 80.01 34.71
C VAL A 243 15.00 81.08 35.06
N LYS A 244 14.63 82.36 35.17
CA LYS A 244 15.56 83.48 35.51
C LYS A 244 14.98 84.44 36.54
N VAL A 245 15.76 85.00 37.47
CA VAL A 245 15.29 85.96 38.48
C VAL A 245 16.21 87.19 38.64
N GLN A 246 15.64 88.37 38.93
CA GLN A 246 16.33 89.68 39.00
C GLN A 246 15.81 90.57 40.15
N PHE A 247 16.70 91.29 40.83
CA PHE A 247 16.47 92.47 41.68
C PHE A 247 17.14 93.72 41.05
N ASN A 248 16.56 94.91 41.25
CA ASN A 248 16.95 96.14 40.53
C ASN A 248 17.59 97.24 41.42
N GLY A 249 17.84 96.98 42.70
CA GLY A 249 18.46 97.95 43.62
C GLY A 249 17.54 99.08 44.11
N ILE A 250 17.98 99.77 45.16
CA ILE A 250 17.42 101.01 45.75
C ILE A 250 18.54 101.87 46.36
N LYS A 251 18.26 103.09 46.85
CA LYS A 251 19.28 104.02 47.42
C LYS A 251 20.18 103.40 48.51
N GLN A 252 19.74 102.34 49.18
CA GLN A 252 20.48 101.66 50.25
C GLN A 252 21.27 100.42 49.76
N TYR A 253 20.93 99.88 48.58
CA TYR A 253 21.27 98.51 48.15
C TYR A 253 21.42 98.39 46.63
N LEU A 254 22.54 97.84 46.13
CA LEU A 254 22.75 97.57 44.69
C LEU A 254 21.93 96.37 44.16
N ASP A 255 21.93 96.16 42.84
CA ASP A 255 21.15 95.16 42.09
C ASP A 255 21.82 93.75 41.97
N SER A 256 21.06 92.71 41.55
CA SER A 256 21.55 91.30 41.42
C SER A 256 20.60 90.36 40.64
N TYR A 257 21.08 89.24 40.04
CA TYR A 257 20.28 88.29 39.22
C TYR A 257 20.83 86.83 39.18
N GLU A 258 20.04 85.83 38.70
CA GLU A 258 20.39 84.37 38.61
C GLU A 258 19.55 83.56 37.55
N GLU A 259 19.93 82.33 37.10
CA GLU A 259 19.23 81.55 36.00
C GLU A 259 19.40 79.97 35.97
N THR A 260 18.43 79.15 35.49
CA THR A 260 18.44 77.64 35.41
C THR A 260 17.40 76.96 34.44
N ILE A 261 17.32 75.61 34.30
CA ILE A 261 16.56 74.81 33.26
C ILE A 261 15.91 73.46 33.76
N ILE A 262 14.82 72.95 33.11
CA ILE A 262 14.02 71.71 33.42
C ILE A 262 13.52 70.92 32.15
N ASP A 263 13.24 69.59 32.19
CA ASP A 263 12.78 68.67 31.06
C ASP A 263 11.58 67.69 31.36
N VAL A 264 10.85 67.14 30.35
CA VAL A 264 9.52 66.44 30.45
C VAL A 264 9.21 65.25 29.46
N SER A 265 8.63 64.09 29.90
CA SER A 265 8.43 62.80 29.11
C SER A 265 7.04 62.05 29.07
N LYS A 266 6.93 60.88 28.37
CA LYS A 266 5.71 60.03 28.02
C LYS A 266 5.50 58.70 28.83
N VAL A 267 4.40 57.94 28.59
CA VAL A 267 3.92 56.70 29.32
C VAL A 267 3.83 55.43 28.43
N ASN A 268 4.04 54.22 29.01
CA ASN A 268 4.06 52.90 28.31
C ASN A 268 2.75 52.06 28.35
N THR A 269 2.67 50.94 27.59
CA THR A 269 1.50 50.02 27.56
C THR A 269 1.82 48.51 27.61
N ILE A 270 0.81 47.73 28.05
CA ILE A 270 0.85 46.27 28.18
C ILE A 270 -0.37 45.66 27.47
N LEU A 271 -0.15 44.72 26.55
CA LEU A 271 -1.19 43.99 25.80
C LEU A 271 -1.14 42.49 26.10
N SER A 272 -2.27 41.90 26.52
CA SER A 272 -2.41 40.47 26.80
C SER A 272 -3.23 39.74 25.73
N ILE A 273 -3.04 38.42 25.61
CA ILE A 273 -3.91 37.51 24.88
C ILE A 273 -4.14 36.22 25.69
N SER A 274 -5.35 35.69 25.65
CA SER A 274 -5.71 34.48 26.40
C SER A 274 -5.00 33.21 25.90
N LYS A 275 -4.81 32.27 26.83
CA LYS A 275 -4.28 30.92 26.56
C LYS A 275 -5.44 29.94 26.39
N TYR A 276 -5.28 28.97 25.49
CA TYR A 276 -6.33 28.01 25.11
C TYR A 276 -5.96 26.59 25.55
N ARG A 277 -6.97 25.71 25.59
CA ARG A 277 -6.79 24.28 25.84
C ARG A 277 -6.70 23.55 24.51
N ASN A 278 -5.48 23.20 24.11
CA ASN A 278 -5.22 22.47 22.87
C ASN A 278 -5.34 20.94 23.11
N PRO A 279 -5.76 20.15 22.11
CA PRO A 279 -6.32 20.57 20.83
C PRO A 279 -7.82 20.95 20.94
N ILE A 280 -8.31 21.72 19.98
CA ILE A 280 -9.73 22.07 19.83
C ILE A 280 -10.36 21.27 18.68
N THR A 281 -11.55 20.71 18.89
CA THR A 281 -12.28 19.95 17.86
C THR A 281 -12.77 20.86 16.72
N ALA A 282 -12.46 20.48 15.47
CA ALA A 282 -12.90 21.19 14.27
C ALA A 282 -14.43 21.23 14.14
N GLY A 283 -14.95 22.42 13.86
CA GLY A 283 -16.38 22.77 13.86
C GLY A 283 -16.81 23.59 15.07
N ASN A 284 -15.99 23.66 16.13
CA ASN A 284 -16.26 24.52 17.29
C ASN A 284 -15.83 25.97 17.06
N ASN A 285 -16.46 26.90 17.79
CA ASN A 285 -16.04 28.29 17.86
C ASN A 285 -14.86 28.47 18.82
N LEU A 286 -13.86 29.23 18.40
CA LEU A 286 -12.73 29.70 19.19
C LEU A 286 -12.93 31.19 19.51
N THR A 287 -13.22 31.50 20.78
CA THR A 287 -13.31 32.88 21.27
C THR A 287 -11.93 33.39 21.65
N ILE A 288 -11.43 34.36 20.90
CA ILE A 288 -10.13 35.00 21.10
C ILE A 288 -10.35 36.30 21.87
N ASN A 289 -9.65 36.50 22.98
CA ASN A 289 -9.77 37.71 23.80
C ASN A 289 -8.47 38.07 24.54
N GLY A 290 -8.42 39.27 25.10
CA GLY A 290 -7.28 39.83 25.83
C GLY A 290 -7.56 41.25 26.33
N THR A 291 -6.55 41.90 26.94
CA THR A 291 -6.66 43.22 27.59
C THR A 291 -5.54 44.18 27.18
N LEU A 292 -5.81 45.48 27.18
CA LEU A 292 -4.81 46.55 27.06
C LEU A 292 -4.86 47.49 28.29
N THR A 293 -3.71 47.68 28.94
CA THR A 293 -3.50 48.65 30.03
C THR A 293 -2.27 49.52 29.77
N ASP A 294 -2.09 50.58 30.56
CA ASP A 294 -0.77 51.19 30.73
C ASP A 294 0.09 50.44 31.76
N GLU A 295 1.35 50.89 31.93
CA GLU A 295 2.34 50.26 32.82
C GLU A 295 1.97 50.32 34.31
N TYR A 296 1.09 51.25 34.69
CA TYR A 296 0.53 51.36 36.04
C TYR A 296 -0.76 50.55 36.23
N GLY A 297 -1.18 49.81 35.19
CA GLY A 297 -2.36 48.97 35.20
C GLY A 297 -3.68 49.69 34.91
N ALA A 298 -3.67 50.99 34.55
CA ALA A 298 -4.89 51.68 34.17
C ALA A 298 -5.36 51.20 32.78
N ILE A 299 -6.66 50.94 32.66
CA ILE A 299 -7.27 50.39 31.44
C ILE A 299 -7.25 51.40 30.29
N ILE A 300 -7.02 50.90 29.06
CA ILE A 300 -7.05 51.72 27.84
C ILE A 300 -8.27 51.32 26.98
N PRO A 301 -9.45 51.94 27.20
CA PRO A 301 -10.68 51.63 26.47
C PRO A 301 -10.71 52.27 25.07
N ASN A 302 -11.56 51.75 24.18
CA ASN A 302 -11.79 52.24 22.81
C ASN A 302 -10.53 52.23 21.90
N ALA A 303 -9.45 51.58 22.33
CA ALA A 303 -8.21 51.44 21.58
C ALA A 303 -8.34 50.37 20.49
N THR A 304 -7.83 50.65 19.30
CA THR A 304 -7.83 49.70 18.18
C THR A 304 -6.67 48.71 18.32
N ILE A 305 -7.01 47.43 18.43
CA ILE A 305 -6.08 46.30 18.39
C ILE A 305 -6.15 45.67 17.01
N GLN A 306 -5.00 45.41 16.39
CA GLN A 306 -4.89 44.59 15.19
C GLN A 306 -4.75 43.13 15.61
N LEU A 307 -5.72 42.29 15.26
CA LEU A 307 -5.71 40.85 15.53
C LEU A 307 -5.42 40.08 14.23
N VAL A 308 -4.32 39.35 14.17
CA VAL A 308 -3.92 38.54 13.00
C VAL A 308 -4.20 37.06 13.26
N ILE A 309 -4.97 36.41 12.39
CA ILE A 309 -5.33 34.99 12.48
C ILE A 309 -5.08 34.33 11.11
N LYS A 310 -4.15 33.36 11.04
CA LYS A 310 -3.73 32.73 9.77
C LYS A 310 -3.49 33.76 8.64
N ASN A 311 -2.68 34.77 8.95
CA ASN A 311 -2.31 35.89 8.06
C ASN A 311 -3.44 36.87 7.68
N ASN A 312 -4.67 36.72 8.19
CA ASN A 312 -5.72 37.72 8.02
C ASN A 312 -5.73 38.70 9.20
N THR A 313 -5.58 40.00 8.93
CA THR A 313 -5.60 41.06 9.96
C THR A 313 -7.01 41.64 10.12
N ILE A 314 -7.46 41.76 11.37
CA ILE A 314 -8.79 42.25 11.75
C ILE A 314 -8.62 43.34 12.81
N ASN A 315 -9.16 44.53 12.54
CA ASN A 315 -9.17 45.62 13.53
C ASN A 315 -10.35 45.46 14.48
N ILE A 316 -10.08 45.27 15.77
CA ILE A 316 -11.06 45.19 16.85
C ILE A 316 -10.77 46.27 17.90
N LYS A 317 -11.74 46.60 18.75
CA LYS A 317 -11.57 47.62 19.79
C LYS A 317 -11.64 47.04 21.18
N THR A 318 -10.88 47.62 22.11
CA THR A 318 -11.09 47.41 23.54
C THR A 318 -12.41 48.06 23.98
N ASN A 319 -13.15 47.37 24.83
CA ASN A 319 -14.35 47.90 25.47
C ASN A 319 -14.00 48.83 26.64
N ASN A 320 -15.02 49.30 27.37
CA ASN A 320 -14.86 50.20 28.52
C ASN A 320 -14.02 49.62 29.68
N ASN A 321 -13.71 48.32 29.66
CA ASN A 321 -12.87 47.62 30.65
C ASN A 321 -11.48 47.27 30.10
N GLY A 322 -11.10 47.82 28.93
CA GLY A 322 -9.83 47.49 28.27
C GLY A 322 -9.81 46.12 27.56
N VAL A 323 -10.92 45.38 27.51
CA VAL A 323 -11.00 44.01 26.97
C VAL A 323 -11.38 44.02 25.48
N TYR A 324 -10.68 43.24 24.66
CA TYR A 324 -11.07 42.94 23.27
C TYR A 324 -11.56 41.49 23.12
N VAL A 325 -12.49 41.23 22.18
CA VAL A 325 -13.04 39.88 21.92
C VAL A 325 -13.32 39.69 20.42
N TYR A 326 -13.04 38.50 19.88
CA TYR A 326 -13.35 38.06 18.52
C TYR A 326 -13.71 36.56 18.50
N ASN A 327 -14.59 36.11 17.60
CA ASN A 327 -14.98 34.69 17.48
C ASN A 327 -14.56 34.14 16.11
N TYR A 328 -13.78 33.05 16.12
CA TYR A 328 -13.27 32.37 14.92
C TYR A 328 -13.84 30.95 14.80
N ILE A 329 -14.30 30.56 13.60
CA ILE A 329 -14.86 29.21 13.36
C ILE A 329 -13.74 28.28 12.90
N THR A 330 -13.57 27.13 13.58
CA THR A 330 -12.57 26.12 13.22
C THR A 330 -13.08 25.18 12.13
N THR A 331 -12.29 24.91 11.07
CA THR A 331 -12.81 24.32 9.81
C THR A 331 -12.19 23.00 9.36
N LYS A 332 -10.97 22.67 9.81
CA LYS A 332 -10.25 21.41 9.56
C LYS A 332 -9.08 21.29 10.54
N SER A 333 -8.42 20.13 10.60
CA SER A 333 -7.16 20.00 11.34
C SER A 333 -6.08 20.92 10.74
N ASP A 334 -5.46 21.73 11.59
CA ASP A 334 -4.58 22.84 11.23
C ASP A 334 -3.93 23.42 12.50
N LYS A 335 -2.84 24.16 12.39
CA LYS A 335 -2.25 24.91 13.52
C LYS A 335 -2.45 26.41 13.32
N ILE A 336 -3.05 27.07 14.30
CA ILE A 336 -3.48 28.47 14.22
C ILE A 336 -2.55 29.34 15.05
N SER A 337 -1.69 30.12 14.39
CA SER A 337 -1.01 31.25 15.04
C SER A 337 -1.96 32.45 15.11
N ILE A 338 -1.96 33.14 16.26
CA ILE A 338 -2.79 34.30 16.57
C ILE A 338 -1.89 35.38 17.16
N SER A 339 -1.93 36.60 16.61
CA SER A 339 -1.18 37.76 17.10
C SER A 339 -2.11 38.93 17.39
N ALA A 340 -1.84 39.71 18.43
CA ALA A 340 -2.54 40.94 18.78
C ALA A 340 -1.54 42.10 18.91
N LYS A 341 -1.84 43.27 18.33
CA LYS A 341 -0.95 44.44 18.32
C LYS A 341 -1.69 45.75 18.55
N TYR A 342 -1.14 46.62 19.41
CA TYR A 342 -1.55 48.00 19.64
C TYR A 342 -0.44 48.96 19.19
N MET A 343 -0.80 50.02 18.47
CA MET A 343 0.16 50.91 17.80
C MET A 343 0.60 52.15 18.60
N GLY A 344 0.08 52.35 19.83
CA GLY A 344 0.35 53.56 20.62
C GLY A 344 -0.42 54.80 20.16
N ASN A 345 -0.16 55.94 20.79
CA ASN A 345 -0.66 57.27 20.43
C ASN A 345 0.21 58.42 21.03
N ASN A 346 -0.35 59.63 21.15
CA ASN A 346 0.36 60.78 21.70
C ASN A 346 0.69 60.67 23.20
N LYS A 347 -0.08 59.90 23.99
CA LYS A 347 0.17 59.62 25.42
C LYS A 347 0.94 58.30 25.64
N TYR A 348 0.61 57.28 24.86
CA TYR A 348 0.92 55.86 25.12
C TYR A 348 1.82 55.20 24.06
N THR A 349 2.70 54.27 24.46
CA THR A 349 3.55 53.49 23.52
C THR A 349 2.83 52.28 22.89
N GLN A 350 3.47 51.66 21.90
CA GLN A 350 3.00 50.43 21.22
C GLN A 350 3.28 49.15 22.04
N SER A 351 2.51 48.09 21.80
CA SER A 351 2.68 46.77 22.44
C SER A 351 2.08 45.63 21.59
N GLU A 352 2.63 44.41 21.67
CA GLU A 352 2.17 43.24 20.90
C GLU A 352 2.31 41.92 21.67
N ASN A 353 1.53 40.90 21.30
CA ASN A 353 1.48 39.59 21.97
C ASN A 353 1.03 38.46 21.00
N THR A 354 1.45 37.20 21.23
CA THR A 354 1.19 36.07 20.31
C THR A 354 0.88 34.76 21.05
N THR A 355 0.14 33.86 20.39
CA THR A 355 -0.22 32.53 20.91
C THR A 355 -0.59 31.55 19.78
N GLU A 356 -0.70 30.25 20.08
CA GLU A 356 -0.98 29.19 19.10
C GLU A 356 -2.06 28.20 19.56
N VAL A 357 -2.89 27.74 18.63
CA VAL A 357 -3.97 26.76 18.86
C VAL A 357 -3.93 25.63 17.85
N ASP A 358 -3.87 24.39 18.34
CA ASP A 358 -3.93 23.17 17.51
C ASP A 358 -5.39 22.72 17.31
N ILE A 359 -5.77 22.42 16.06
CA ILE A 359 -7.12 21.92 15.71
C ILE A 359 -7.05 20.45 15.29
N GLU A 360 -7.95 19.64 15.82
CA GLU A 360 -8.08 18.21 15.49
C GLU A 360 -9.48 17.83 14.99
N GLN A 361 -9.56 16.73 14.26
CA GLN A 361 -10.82 16.13 13.80
C GLN A 361 -11.09 14.83 14.58
N LYS A 362 -12.37 14.53 14.85
CA LYS A 362 -12.79 13.22 15.37
C LYS A 362 -12.39 12.14 14.36
N ILE A 363 -11.69 11.10 14.80
CA ILE A 363 -11.30 9.99 13.91
C ILE A 363 -12.53 9.16 13.56
N SER A 364 -12.82 9.02 12.26
CA SER A 364 -13.85 8.10 11.76
C SER A 364 -13.25 6.77 11.29
N TYR A 365 -14.06 5.71 11.31
CA TYR A 365 -13.75 4.45 10.66
C TYR A 365 -14.98 3.81 10.02
N ILE A 366 -14.73 2.89 9.08
CA ILE A 366 -15.76 2.09 8.43
C ILE A 366 -15.65 0.64 8.91
N GLU A 367 -16.69 0.19 9.57
CA GLU A 367 -16.96 -1.22 9.89
C GLU A 367 -17.65 -1.86 8.68
N LEU A 368 -17.08 -2.92 8.10
CA LEU A 368 -17.72 -3.69 7.02
C LEU A 368 -18.20 -5.04 7.54
N ASN A 369 -19.40 -5.43 7.12
CA ASN A 369 -19.89 -6.80 7.34
C ASN A 369 -19.01 -7.79 6.55
N GLY A 370 -18.92 -9.03 7.04
CA GLY A 370 -18.18 -10.09 6.35
C GLY A 370 -18.76 -10.37 4.96
N ILE A 371 -17.95 -10.17 3.91
CA ILE A 371 -18.31 -10.47 2.53
C ILE A 371 -17.80 -11.87 2.19
N PHE A 372 -18.69 -12.76 1.80
CA PHE A 372 -18.38 -14.16 1.51
C PHE A 372 -18.28 -14.45 0.00
N ASN A 373 -17.57 -15.51 -0.35
CA ASN A 373 -17.53 -16.01 -1.73
C ASN A 373 -18.92 -16.52 -2.16
N GLN A 374 -19.30 -16.30 -3.41
CA GLN A 374 -20.65 -16.62 -3.90
C GLN A 374 -20.61 -17.00 -5.39
N GLU A 375 -21.48 -17.90 -5.85
CA GLU A 375 -21.60 -18.18 -7.29
C GLU A 375 -22.08 -16.96 -8.07
N ILE A 376 -21.72 -16.87 -9.35
CA ILE A 376 -22.32 -15.94 -10.31
C ILE A 376 -23.85 -16.06 -10.38
N TYR A 377 -24.48 -15.01 -10.92
CA TYR A 377 -25.93 -14.87 -11.05
C TYR A 377 -26.68 -14.93 -9.70
N ASN A 378 -26.02 -14.48 -8.64
CA ASN A 378 -26.61 -14.16 -7.35
C ASN A 378 -26.57 -12.64 -7.11
N ASN A 379 -27.44 -12.20 -6.20
CA ASN A 379 -27.32 -10.91 -5.54
C ASN A 379 -26.43 -11.06 -4.30
N LEU A 380 -25.43 -10.19 -4.19
CA LEU A 380 -24.60 -10.01 -3.00
C LEU A 380 -24.97 -8.66 -2.37
N GLU A 381 -25.46 -8.67 -1.13
CA GLU A 381 -25.55 -7.43 -0.34
C GLU A 381 -24.17 -7.11 0.25
N ILE A 382 -23.73 -5.87 0.09
CA ILE A 382 -22.55 -5.32 0.74
C ILE A 382 -23.03 -4.22 1.67
N GLN A 383 -22.75 -4.38 2.97
CA GLN A 383 -23.23 -3.52 4.04
C GLN A 383 -22.07 -3.15 4.97
N GLY A 384 -22.13 -1.95 5.54
CA GLY A 384 -21.23 -1.49 6.59
C GLY A 384 -21.79 -0.31 7.37
N ARG A 385 -21.00 0.19 8.32
CA ARG A 385 -21.33 1.30 9.21
C ARG A 385 -20.19 2.31 9.25
N LEU A 386 -20.52 3.60 9.19
CA LEU A 386 -19.59 4.70 9.46
C LEU A 386 -19.72 5.13 10.93
N LEU A 387 -18.60 5.10 11.64
CA LEU A 387 -18.52 5.20 13.10
C LEU A 387 -17.39 6.12 13.54
N ASN A 388 -17.51 6.73 14.72
CA ASN A 388 -16.39 7.34 15.44
C ASN A 388 -15.53 6.24 16.08
N LEU A 389 -14.20 6.28 15.88
CA LEU A 389 -13.28 5.25 16.32
C LEU A 389 -13.22 5.05 17.85
N TYR A 390 -13.47 6.11 18.63
CA TYR A 390 -13.30 6.08 20.09
C TYR A 390 -14.61 6.05 20.87
N THR A 391 -15.71 6.55 20.29
CA THR A 391 -17.02 6.60 20.97
C THR A 391 -18.05 5.63 20.41
N SER A 392 -17.77 4.97 19.29
CA SER A 392 -18.74 4.15 18.53
C SER A 392 -20.02 4.90 18.12
N GLU A 393 -20.00 6.23 18.19
CA GLU A 393 -21.04 7.16 17.71
C GLU A 393 -21.27 6.92 16.21
N VAL A 394 -22.53 6.73 15.82
CA VAL A 394 -22.90 6.54 14.41
C VAL A 394 -22.88 7.87 13.67
N LEU A 395 -22.37 7.86 12.44
CA LEU A 395 -22.31 9.04 11.58
C LEU A 395 -23.42 8.96 10.51
N PRO A 396 -24.62 9.51 10.74
CA PRO A 396 -25.71 9.50 9.78
C PRO A 396 -25.53 10.56 8.68
N ASN A 397 -26.26 10.38 7.57
CA ASN A 397 -26.35 11.29 6.44
C ASN A 397 -24.98 11.67 5.82
N GLN A 398 -24.00 10.77 5.91
CA GLN A 398 -22.67 10.93 5.33
C GLN A 398 -22.56 10.19 3.99
N THR A 399 -21.90 10.83 3.01
CA THR A 399 -21.66 10.26 1.69
C THR A 399 -20.51 9.25 1.72
N ILE A 400 -20.77 8.02 1.29
CA ILE A 400 -19.82 6.92 1.17
C ILE A 400 -19.65 6.57 -0.31
N ASN A 401 -18.41 6.43 -0.77
CA ASN A 401 -18.11 5.90 -2.11
C ASN A 401 -17.59 4.46 -1.99
N LEU A 402 -18.41 3.51 -2.47
CA LEU A 402 -18.14 2.08 -2.56
C LEU A 402 -17.75 1.74 -4.01
N THR A 403 -16.47 1.46 -4.27
CA THR A 403 -15.98 1.04 -5.59
C THR A 403 -15.80 -0.48 -5.63
N ILE A 404 -16.32 -1.11 -6.70
CA ILE A 404 -16.28 -2.56 -6.91
C ILE A 404 -15.86 -2.81 -8.36
N ASN A 405 -14.70 -3.43 -8.58
CA ASN A 405 -14.11 -3.65 -9.91
C ASN A 405 -14.25 -2.41 -10.84
N ASN A 406 -13.76 -1.27 -10.36
CA ASN A 406 -13.82 0.06 -11.00
C ASN A 406 -15.20 0.73 -11.14
N LYS A 407 -16.31 0.07 -10.77
CA LYS A 407 -17.63 0.71 -10.70
C LYS A 407 -17.85 1.32 -9.32
N THR A 408 -18.03 2.63 -9.25
CA THR A 408 -18.32 3.35 -7.99
C THR A 408 -19.83 3.50 -7.75
N TYR A 409 -20.24 3.24 -6.51
CA TYR A 409 -21.57 3.43 -5.96
C TYR A 409 -21.48 4.51 -4.89
N THR A 410 -22.10 5.67 -5.12
CA THR A 410 -22.22 6.73 -4.11
C THR A 410 -23.47 6.45 -3.27
N LEU A 411 -23.26 6.24 -1.97
CA LEU A 411 -24.28 5.87 -0.99
C LEU A 411 -24.34 6.92 0.12
N THR A 412 -25.44 6.95 0.88
CA THR A 412 -25.59 7.81 2.06
C THR A 412 -25.88 6.95 3.28
N THR A 413 -25.21 7.21 4.41
CA THR A 413 -25.50 6.50 5.66
C THR A 413 -26.85 6.91 6.23
N ASN A 414 -27.64 5.94 6.71
CA ASN A 414 -28.92 6.20 7.36
C ASN A 414 -28.76 6.63 8.83
N ASN A 415 -29.87 6.84 9.53
CA ASN A 415 -29.91 7.26 10.94
C ASN A 415 -29.20 6.30 11.94
N ARG A 416 -28.76 5.11 11.50
CA ARG A 416 -27.96 4.15 12.30
C ARG A 416 -26.49 4.07 11.84
N GLY A 417 -26.04 5.02 11.00
CA GLY A 417 -24.72 5.02 10.37
C GLY A 417 -24.53 3.96 9.29
N VAL A 418 -25.57 3.18 8.96
CA VAL A 418 -25.49 2.04 8.03
C VAL A 418 -25.58 2.53 6.59
N PHE A 419 -24.71 2.01 5.73
CA PHE A 419 -24.83 2.04 4.27
C PHE A 419 -24.91 0.60 3.73
N ASN A 420 -25.65 0.39 2.64
CA ASN A 420 -25.66 -0.88 1.92
C ASN A 420 -25.90 -0.69 0.41
N THR A 421 -25.54 -1.71 -0.38
CA THR A 421 -25.97 -1.85 -1.77
C THR A 421 -26.01 -3.32 -2.18
N THR A 422 -26.73 -3.61 -3.26
CA THR A 422 -26.84 -4.97 -3.80
C THR A 422 -26.16 -5.07 -5.16
N VAL A 423 -25.29 -6.06 -5.31
CA VAL A 423 -24.48 -6.28 -6.52
C VAL A 423 -24.91 -7.59 -7.17
N TYR A 424 -25.31 -7.54 -8.44
CA TYR A 424 -25.56 -8.75 -9.23
C TYR A 424 -24.25 -9.24 -9.84
N LEU A 425 -23.83 -10.46 -9.50
CA LEU A 425 -22.59 -11.06 -9.98
C LEU A 425 -22.82 -11.68 -11.37
N THR A 426 -21.93 -11.39 -12.33
CA THR A 426 -22.08 -11.88 -13.73
C THR A 426 -20.84 -12.56 -14.30
N GLU A 427 -19.69 -12.44 -13.64
CA GLU A 427 -18.39 -12.91 -14.11
C GLU A 427 -17.65 -13.67 -13.00
N ILE A 428 -16.83 -14.65 -13.38
CA ILE A 428 -16.03 -15.45 -12.44
C ILE A 428 -14.70 -14.75 -12.19
N GLY A 429 -14.32 -14.59 -10.92
CA GLY A 429 -13.02 -14.04 -10.55
C GLY A 429 -13.00 -13.39 -9.17
N THR A 430 -11.87 -12.77 -8.84
CA THR A 430 -11.73 -11.95 -7.63
C THR A 430 -12.37 -10.58 -7.87
N TYR A 431 -13.30 -10.21 -6.99
CA TYR A 431 -13.89 -8.89 -6.93
C TYR A 431 -13.18 -8.07 -5.85
N TYR A 432 -12.67 -6.90 -6.24
CA TYR A 432 -12.01 -5.94 -5.37
C TYR A 432 -13.04 -4.92 -4.88
N VAL A 433 -13.27 -4.90 -3.57
CA VAL A 433 -14.21 -4.01 -2.89
C VAL A 433 -13.40 -2.94 -2.16
N GLN A 434 -13.81 -1.70 -2.31
CA GLN A 434 -13.11 -0.53 -1.76
C GLN A 434 -14.15 0.45 -1.25
N VAL A 435 -14.02 0.89 0.00
CA VAL A 435 -14.99 1.82 0.61
C VAL A 435 -14.26 3.02 1.18
N THR A 436 -14.71 4.19 0.78
CA THR A 436 -14.10 5.47 1.13
C THR A 436 -15.14 6.45 1.66
N TYR A 437 -14.79 7.08 2.78
CA TYR A 437 -15.43 8.27 3.30
C TYR A 437 -14.41 9.40 3.20
N SER A 438 -14.76 10.49 2.51
CA SER A 438 -13.83 11.61 2.28
C SER A 438 -13.52 12.45 3.53
N GLY A 439 -14.25 12.23 4.62
CA GLY A 439 -14.24 13.13 5.79
C GLY A 439 -15.21 14.30 5.61
N ASN A 440 -15.28 15.14 6.64
CA ASN A 440 -15.95 16.45 6.59
C ASN A 440 -15.18 17.45 7.48
N ILE A 441 -15.80 18.56 7.89
CA ILE A 441 -15.17 19.56 8.79
C ILE A 441 -14.75 18.94 10.12
N THR A 442 -15.59 18.10 10.72
CA THR A 442 -15.43 17.57 12.08
C THR A 442 -14.78 16.19 12.11
N TYR A 443 -14.94 15.39 11.05
CA TYR A 443 -14.48 14.00 10.99
C TYR A 443 -13.41 13.75 9.94
N THR A 444 -12.38 12.97 10.29
CA THR A 444 -11.35 12.52 9.34
C THR A 444 -11.95 11.68 8.22
N GLY A 445 -11.32 11.68 7.05
CA GLY A 445 -11.58 10.66 6.03
C GLY A 445 -11.13 9.27 6.47
N TYR A 446 -11.72 8.23 5.87
CA TYR A 446 -11.36 6.83 6.10
C TYR A 446 -11.46 6.01 4.82
N ARG A 447 -10.63 4.98 4.70
CA ARG A 447 -10.56 4.07 3.55
C ARG A 447 -10.32 2.63 4.03
N THR A 448 -11.11 1.70 3.51
CA THR A 448 -10.88 0.26 3.68
C THR A 448 -11.03 -0.48 2.35
N ASN A 449 -10.33 -1.60 2.20
CA ASN A 449 -10.37 -2.47 1.03
C ASN A 449 -10.60 -3.93 1.48
N THR A 450 -11.32 -4.72 0.70
CA THR A 450 -11.46 -6.17 0.89
C THR A 450 -11.69 -6.88 -0.45
N THR A 451 -11.70 -8.21 -0.47
CA THR A 451 -11.91 -9.01 -1.69
C THR A 451 -12.81 -10.20 -1.42
N PHE A 452 -13.61 -10.59 -2.40
CA PHE A 452 -14.32 -11.88 -2.42
C PHE A 452 -14.15 -12.54 -3.79
N ILE A 453 -14.40 -13.85 -3.88
CA ILE A 453 -14.37 -14.61 -5.12
C ILE A 453 -15.81 -14.84 -5.59
N SER A 454 -16.13 -14.42 -6.81
CA SER A 454 -17.28 -14.94 -7.52
C SER A 454 -16.91 -16.24 -8.23
N SER A 455 -17.53 -17.35 -7.84
CA SER A 455 -17.28 -18.67 -8.44
C SER A 455 -18.21 -18.93 -9.63
N GLY A 456 -17.84 -19.88 -10.47
CA GLY A 456 -18.79 -20.47 -11.42
C GLY A 456 -19.93 -21.21 -10.72
N LEU A 457 -20.79 -21.80 -11.54
CA LEU A 457 -21.89 -22.67 -11.11
C LEU A 457 -21.41 -24.12 -10.92
N VAL A 458 -21.96 -24.84 -9.94
CA VAL A 458 -21.80 -26.30 -9.83
C VAL A 458 -22.58 -27.03 -10.93
N ASP A 459 -23.85 -26.66 -11.13
CA ASP A 459 -24.73 -27.22 -12.14
C ASP A 459 -25.08 -26.16 -13.20
N VAL A 460 -24.88 -26.49 -14.47
CA VAL A 460 -25.18 -25.61 -15.61
C VAL A 460 -26.17 -26.27 -16.55
N TYR A 461 -27.37 -25.72 -16.63
CA TYR A 461 -28.40 -26.17 -17.57
C TYR A 461 -28.18 -25.56 -18.95
N VAL A 462 -28.26 -26.41 -19.99
CA VAL A 462 -27.90 -26.06 -21.36
C VAL A 462 -28.94 -26.58 -22.34
N ASN A 463 -29.30 -25.75 -23.30
CA ASN A 463 -30.07 -26.14 -24.47
C ASN A 463 -29.42 -25.56 -25.74
N SER A 464 -29.48 -26.29 -26.85
CA SER A 464 -28.80 -25.95 -28.12
C SER A 464 -29.05 -24.53 -28.63
N ASN A 465 -30.24 -23.95 -28.37
CA ASN A 465 -30.67 -22.66 -28.87
C ASN A 465 -30.76 -21.56 -27.78
N ALA A 466 -30.43 -21.88 -26.53
CA ALA A 466 -30.74 -20.99 -25.41
C ALA A 466 -29.69 -19.89 -25.16
N ARG A 467 -30.18 -18.77 -24.62
CA ARG A 467 -29.43 -17.54 -24.36
C ARG A 467 -29.47 -17.09 -22.89
N GLY A 468 -30.02 -17.93 -22.01
CA GLY A 468 -30.11 -17.69 -20.58
C GLY A 468 -28.76 -17.81 -19.87
N ASN A 469 -28.81 -17.71 -18.54
CA ASN A 469 -27.61 -17.71 -17.69
C ASN A 469 -27.18 -19.12 -17.24
N GLY A 470 -27.97 -20.15 -17.52
CA GLY A 470 -27.64 -21.55 -17.22
C GLY A 470 -27.86 -21.97 -15.77
N LYS A 471 -28.24 -21.05 -14.87
CA LYS A 471 -28.42 -21.33 -13.43
C LYS A 471 -29.64 -22.22 -13.14
N THR A 472 -30.66 -22.20 -14.00
CA THR A 472 -31.88 -22.99 -13.81
C THR A 472 -32.28 -23.70 -15.10
N ARG A 473 -32.98 -24.82 -14.96
CA ARG A 473 -33.54 -25.61 -16.07
C ARG A 473 -34.60 -24.84 -16.88
N THR A 474 -35.12 -23.73 -16.35
CA THR A 474 -36.03 -22.78 -17.01
C THR A 474 -35.31 -21.61 -17.70
N ASN A 475 -34.06 -21.32 -17.35
CA ASN A 475 -33.22 -20.29 -17.98
C ASN A 475 -31.87 -20.86 -18.48
N PRO A 476 -31.85 -21.95 -19.26
CA PRO A 476 -30.62 -22.59 -19.69
C PRO A 476 -29.77 -21.68 -20.59
N THR A 477 -28.48 -21.96 -20.66
CA THR A 477 -27.54 -21.28 -21.57
C THR A 477 -27.17 -22.18 -22.76
N ASN A 478 -26.22 -21.77 -23.59
CA ASN A 478 -25.64 -22.62 -24.65
C ASN A 478 -24.30 -23.23 -24.19
N ILE A 479 -23.88 -24.33 -24.81
CA ILE A 479 -22.70 -25.09 -24.37
C ILE A 479 -21.39 -24.27 -24.38
N THR A 480 -21.25 -23.31 -25.30
CA THR A 480 -20.09 -22.41 -25.40
C THR A 480 -19.98 -21.47 -24.20
N ASN A 481 -21.11 -21.02 -23.65
CA ASN A 481 -21.13 -20.26 -22.40
C ASN A 481 -20.97 -21.18 -21.19
N ALA A 482 -21.63 -22.35 -21.18
CA ALA A 482 -21.54 -23.31 -20.09
C ALA A 482 -20.10 -23.73 -19.76
N LEU A 483 -19.29 -23.98 -20.79
CA LEU A 483 -17.87 -24.31 -20.65
C LEU A 483 -17.03 -23.18 -20.01
N LYS A 484 -17.47 -21.92 -20.08
CA LYS A 484 -16.83 -20.80 -19.39
C LYS A 484 -17.28 -20.67 -17.93
N ILE A 485 -18.53 -21.00 -17.63
CA ILE A 485 -19.18 -20.67 -16.34
C ILE A 485 -19.30 -21.85 -15.36
N VAL A 486 -19.05 -23.08 -15.80
CA VAL A 486 -19.05 -24.27 -14.93
C VAL A 486 -17.82 -24.30 -14.01
N THR A 487 -17.95 -24.85 -12.81
CA THR A 487 -16.85 -25.10 -11.87
C THR A 487 -16.13 -26.42 -12.13
N ASN A 488 -14.96 -26.61 -11.49
CA ASN A 488 -14.24 -27.87 -11.58
C ASN A 488 -14.97 -29.01 -10.85
N ASN A 489 -15.14 -30.14 -11.55
CA ASN A 489 -16.04 -31.26 -11.23
C ASN A 489 -17.55 -31.00 -11.46
N GLY A 490 -17.93 -29.77 -11.84
CA GLY A 490 -19.31 -29.39 -12.12
C GLY A 490 -19.94 -30.14 -13.30
N ILE A 491 -21.27 -30.03 -13.40
CA ILE A 491 -22.09 -30.80 -14.34
C ILE A 491 -22.79 -29.87 -15.33
N ILE A 492 -22.58 -30.12 -16.62
CA ILE A 492 -23.32 -29.51 -17.72
C ILE A 492 -24.49 -30.43 -18.06
N HIS A 493 -25.70 -30.01 -17.68
CA HIS A 493 -26.96 -30.73 -17.94
C HIS A 493 -27.54 -30.27 -19.28
N LEU A 494 -27.50 -31.15 -20.28
CA LEU A 494 -28.08 -30.90 -21.60
C LEU A 494 -29.58 -31.25 -21.55
N VAL A 495 -30.43 -30.24 -21.57
CA VAL A 495 -31.88 -30.34 -21.32
C VAL A 495 -32.71 -29.90 -22.52
N THR A 496 -33.90 -30.48 -22.64
CA THR A 496 -34.93 -29.98 -23.54
C THR A 496 -35.75 -28.87 -22.89
N ILE A 497 -36.36 -28.02 -23.72
CA ILE A 497 -37.25 -26.93 -23.29
C ILE A 497 -38.54 -26.93 -24.11
N ASN A 498 -39.53 -26.17 -23.66
CA ASN A 498 -40.81 -25.95 -24.36
C ASN A 498 -41.52 -27.27 -24.73
N ASN A 499 -41.57 -28.21 -23.77
CA ASN A 499 -42.17 -29.54 -23.87
C ASN A 499 -41.64 -30.43 -25.02
N LYS A 500 -40.46 -30.12 -25.58
CA LYS A 500 -39.80 -30.97 -26.58
C LYS A 500 -39.13 -32.19 -25.92
N THR A 501 -39.07 -33.30 -26.65
CA THR A 501 -38.36 -34.53 -26.24
C THR A 501 -36.99 -34.68 -26.88
N THR A 502 -36.59 -33.76 -27.76
CA THR A 502 -35.33 -33.79 -28.53
C THR A 502 -34.65 -32.43 -28.49
N ASP A 503 -33.32 -32.42 -28.32
CA ASP A 503 -32.45 -31.25 -28.50
C ASP A 503 -31.29 -31.62 -29.44
N THR A 504 -30.75 -30.67 -30.22
CA THR A 504 -29.72 -31.00 -31.24
C THR A 504 -28.64 -29.93 -31.40
N TYR A 505 -27.40 -30.33 -31.18
CA TYR A 505 -26.19 -29.51 -31.26
C TYR A 505 -25.46 -29.84 -32.56
N THR A 506 -25.24 -28.84 -33.41
CA THR A 506 -24.61 -28.99 -34.74
C THR A 506 -23.24 -28.31 -34.88
N THR A 507 -22.91 -27.42 -33.93
CA THR A 507 -21.62 -26.73 -33.83
C THR A 507 -20.58 -27.65 -33.18
N PRO A 508 -19.36 -27.78 -33.74
CA PRO A 508 -18.27 -28.54 -33.12
C PRO A 508 -17.91 -28.04 -31.71
N ILE A 509 -17.75 -28.96 -30.77
CA ILE A 509 -17.35 -28.68 -29.39
C ILE A 509 -15.86 -28.96 -29.25
N THR A 510 -15.11 -28.00 -28.72
CA THR A 510 -13.68 -28.17 -28.41
C THR A 510 -13.45 -27.94 -26.92
N ILE A 511 -12.71 -28.85 -26.28
CA ILE A 511 -12.36 -28.81 -24.86
C ILE A 511 -10.84 -28.61 -24.77
N ASN A 512 -10.42 -27.36 -24.62
CA ASN A 512 -9.02 -26.95 -24.47
C ASN A 512 -8.90 -25.63 -23.68
N SER A 513 -7.67 -25.15 -23.45
CA SER A 513 -7.40 -23.96 -22.64
C SER A 513 -7.92 -22.63 -23.20
N LYS A 514 -8.38 -22.60 -24.46
CA LYS A 514 -9.04 -21.44 -25.06
C LYS A 514 -10.57 -21.47 -24.89
N THR A 515 -11.17 -22.64 -24.64
CA THR A 515 -12.62 -22.79 -24.48
C THR A 515 -13.03 -22.97 -23.02
N THR A 516 -12.18 -23.57 -22.18
CA THR A 516 -12.41 -23.68 -20.74
C THR A 516 -11.12 -23.87 -19.93
N PRO A 517 -10.95 -23.15 -18.81
CA PRO A 517 -9.86 -23.42 -17.87
C PRO A 517 -10.09 -24.73 -17.07
N ILE A 518 -11.31 -25.26 -17.07
CA ILE A 518 -11.74 -26.36 -16.22
C ILE A 518 -11.28 -27.71 -16.79
N LYS A 519 -10.42 -28.41 -16.05
CA LYS A 519 -9.84 -29.69 -16.50
C LYS A 519 -10.68 -30.91 -16.15
N VAL A 520 -11.57 -30.84 -15.16
CA VAL A 520 -12.47 -31.97 -14.81
C VAL A 520 -13.92 -31.56 -15.02
N LEU A 521 -14.59 -32.21 -15.97
CA LEU A 521 -15.91 -31.84 -16.49
C LEU A 521 -16.83 -33.06 -16.60
N GLN A 522 -18.13 -32.83 -16.40
CA GLN A 522 -19.18 -33.81 -16.63
C GLN A 522 -20.23 -33.19 -17.58
N ILE A 523 -20.62 -33.92 -18.63
CA ILE A 523 -21.67 -33.49 -19.58
C ILE A 523 -22.72 -34.60 -19.64
N VAL A 524 -23.93 -34.29 -19.19
CA VAL A 524 -25.00 -35.27 -18.97
C VAL A 524 -26.20 -34.89 -19.82
N GLY A 525 -26.61 -35.79 -20.73
CA GLY A 525 -27.92 -35.72 -21.37
C GLY A 525 -29.04 -36.05 -20.38
N ASP A 526 -30.10 -35.25 -20.39
CA ASP A 526 -31.27 -35.42 -19.54
C ASP A 526 -31.93 -36.81 -19.75
N PRO A 527 -32.05 -37.67 -18.73
CA PRO A 527 -32.54 -39.04 -18.89
C PRO A 527 -33.92 -39.12 -19.55
N GLY A 528 -34.05 -40.01 -20.56
CA GLY A 528 -35.27 -40.16 -21.36
C GLY A 528 -35.45 -39.12 -22.47
N MET A 529 -34.63 -38.06 -22.52
CA MET A 529 -34.62 -37.10 -23.61
C MET A 529 -33.61 -37.49 -24.69
N ASN A 530 -33.94 -37.15 -25.94
CA ASN A 530 -33.12 -37.42 -27.11
C ASN A 530 -32.13 -36.25 -27.34
N ILE A 531 -31.04 -36.25 -26.58
CA ILE A 531 -29.97 -35.24 -26.69
C ILE A 531 -28.99 -35.65 -27.79
N ILE A 532 -29.01 -34.93 -28.91
CA ILE A 532 -28.23 -35.27 -30.11
C ILE A 532 -27.06 -34.31 -30.30
N PHE A 533 -25.85 -34.83 -30.41
CA PHE A 533 -24.74 -34.12 -31.03
C PHE A 533 -24.58 -34.62 -32.48
N ASN A 534 -24.68 -33.72 -33.46
CA ASN A 534 -24.87 -34.06 -34.87
C ASN A 534 -23.85 -33.35 -35.78
N GLY A 535 -22.95 -34.11 -36.41
CA GLY A 535 -21.93 -33.56 -37.31
C GLY A 535 -22.39 -33.22 -38.73
N LEU A 536 -23.68 -33.47 -39.07
CA LEU A 536 -24.30 -33.13 -40.35
C LEU A 536 -23.56 -33.68 -41.60
N TYR A 537 -22.83 -34.79 -41.46
CA TYR A 537 -21.90 -35.36 -42.43
C TYR A 537 -20.80 -34.41 -42.94
N LYS A 538 -20.50 -33.33 -42.18
CA LYS A 538 -19.54 -32.28 -42.57
C LYS A 538 -18.47 -32.01 -41.50
N ASN A 539 -18.78 -32.26 -40.23
CA ASN A 539 -17.99 -31.80 -39.09
C ASN A 539 -17.54 -32.95 -38.18
N GLN A 540 -16.38 -32.77 -37.53
CA GLN A 540 -16.10 -33.39 -36.24
C GLN A 540 -17.01 -32.82 -35.16
N ILE A 541 -17.47 -33.66 -34.23
CA ILE A 541 -18.43 -33.26 -33.19
C ILE A 541 -17.72 -32.77 -31.93
N LEU A 542 -16.69 -33.48 -31.47
CA LEU A 542 -16.01 -33.21 -30.19
C LEU A 542 -14.49 -33.38 -30.33
N SER A 543 -13.72 -32.44 -29.80
CA SER A 543 -12.26 -32.53 -29.71
C SER A 543 -11.78 -32.25 -28.28
N ILE A 544 -11.02 -33.17 -27.68
CA ILE A 544 -10.56 -33.12 -26.29
C ILE A 544 -9.04 -33.03 -26.24
N ALA A 545 -8.50 -31.96 -25.65
CA ALA A 545 -7.08 -31.76 -25.46
C ALA A 545 -6.48 -32.63 -24.34
N GLN A 546 -5.15 -32.78 -24.35
CA GLN A 546 -4.41 -33.47 -23.31
C GLN A 546 -4.56 -32.75 -21.96
N GLY A 547 -4.62 -33.53 -20.87
CA GLY A 547 -4.76 -33.01 -19.51
C GLY A 547 -6.20 -32.67 -19.08
N TYR A 548 -7.19 -32.86 -19.96
CA TYR A 548 -8.61 -32.78 -19.64
C TYR A 548 -9.17 -34.16 -19.29
N ASN A 549 -10.12 -34.20 -18.35
CA ASN A 549 -10.82 -35.38 -17.87
C ASN A 549 -12.33 -35.14 -18.00
N LEU A 550 -12.95 -35.85 -18.95
CA LEU A 550 -14.32 -35.61 -19.38
C LEU A 550 -15.15 -36.88 -19.22
N LYS A 551 -16.23 -36.78 -18.43
CA LYS A 551 -17.28 -37.80 -18.37
C LYS A 551 -18.47 -37.32 -19.21
N ILE A 552 -18.99 -38.20 -20.07
CA ILE A 552 -20.16 -37.95 -20.90
C ILE A 552 -21.16 -39.09 -20.72
N SER A 553 -22.44 -38.76 -20.52
CA SER A 553 -23.51 -39.75 -20.46
C SER A 553 -24.77 -39.33 -21.21
N ASN A 554 -25.53 -40.32 -21.69
CA ASN A 554 -26.86 -40.16 -22.30
C ASN A 554 -26.89 -39.26 -23.57
N ILE A 555 -25.85 -39.29 -24.42
CA ILE A 555 -25.81 -38.50 -25.66
C ILE A 555 -25.86 -39.40 -26.91
N LEU A 556 -26.59 -38.97 -27.94
CA LEU A 556 -26.53 -39.51 -29.29
C LEU A 556 -25.49 -38.74 -30.13
N PHE A 557 -24.29 -39.29 -30.31
CA PHE A 557 -23.28 -38.82 -31.26
C PHE A 557 -23.57 -39.39 -32.65
N LYS A 558 -23.99 -38.57 -33.59
CA LYS A 558 -24.31 -39.04 -34.95
C LYS A 558 -23.74 -38.20 -36.09
N GLN A 559 -23.55 -38.87 -37.23
CA GLN A 559 -23.32 -38.22 -38.53
C GLN A 559 -22.10 -37.28 -38.53
N GLY A 560 -21.11 -37.55 -37.68
CA GLY A 560 -19.80 -36.91 -37.69
C GLY A 560 -19.00 -37.33 -38.91
N ASN A 561 -18.28 -36.38 -39.53
CA ASN A 561 -17.42 -36.64 -40.68
C ASN A 561 -16.13 -35.82 -40.58
N ALA A 562 -14.98 -36.51 -40.59
CA ALA A 562 -13.66 -35.88 -40.47
C ALA A 562 -12.57 -36.78 -41.06
N THR A 563 -11.36 -36.24 -41.28
CA THR A 563 -10.22 -37.10 -41.67
C THR A 563 -9.91 -38.15 -40.59
N SER A 564 -10.01 -37.78 -39.31
CA SER A 564 -9.80 -38.71 -38.19
C SER A 564 -10.77 -38.41 -37.05
N GLY A 565 -11.38 -39.43 -36.45
CA GLY A 565 -12.34 -39.28 -35.35
C GLY A 565 -13.60 -38.57 -35.83
N GLY A 566 -14.43 -39.26 -36.62
CA GLY A 566 -15.60 -38.66 -37.28
C GLY A 566 -16.52 -37.93 -36.31
N ALA A 567 -16.79 -38.54 -35.15
CA ALA A 567 -17.41 -37.85 -34.02
C ALA A 567 -16.36 -37.21 -33.09
N ILE A 568 -15.36 -37.96 -32.61
CA ILE A 568 -14.54 -37.59 -31.46
C ILE A 568 -13.03 -37.74 -31.76
N ILE A 569 -12.24 -36.69 -31.48
CA ILE A 569 -10.80 -36.82 -31.17
C ILE A 569 -10.62 -36.74 -29.66
N ASN A 570 -10.01 -37.76 -29.07
CA ASN A 570 -9.59 -37.74 -27.67
C ASN A 570 -8.06 -37.79 -27.52
N LYS A 571 -7.48 -36.72 -26.96
CA LYS A 571 -6.10 -36.67 -26.47
C LYS A 571 -6.02 -36.60 -24.93
N GLY A 572 -7.17 -36.53 -24.25
CA GLY A 572 -7.28 -36.50 -22.78
C GLY A 572 -7.78 -37.83 -22.20
N ASN A 573 -8.47 -37.74 -21.06
CA ASN A 573 -9.19 -38.85 -20.44
C ASN A 573 -10.67 -38.71 -20.77
N LEU A 574 -11.24 -39.65 -21.52
CA LEU A 574 -12.66 -39.67 -21.89
C LEU A 574 -13.34 -40.91 -21.32
N THR A 575 -14.43 -40.70 -20.58
CA THR A 575 -15.37 -41.76 -20.20
C THR A 575 -16.72 -41.49 -20.85
N LEU A 576 -17.21 -42.42 -21.66
CA LEU A 576 -18.55 -42.39 -22.28
C LEU A 576 -19.41 -43.50 -21.66
N THR A 577 -20.58 -43.14 -21.14
CA THR A 577 -21.55 -44.10 -20.61
C THR A 577 -22.95 -43.91 -21.21
N ASN A 578 -23.74 -44.99 -21.29
CA ASN A 578 -25.16 -44.94 -21.64
C ASN A 578 -25.47 -44.16 -22.95
N SER A 579 -24.50 -44.04 -23.85
CA SER A 579 -24.55 -43.16 -25.01
C SER A 579 -24.66 -43.96 -26.31
N THR A 580 -25.17 -43.32 -27.36
CA THR A 580 -25.28 -43.94 -28.68
C THR A 580 -24.34 -43.26 -29.67
N ILE A 581 -23.61 -44.05 -30.46
CA ILE A 581 -22.60 -43.57 -31.42
C ILE A 581 -22.91 -44.20 -32.77
N LYS A 582 -23.47 -43.45 -33.73
CA LYS A 582 -23.93 -44.01 -35.01
C LYS A 582 -23.71 -43.15 -36.25
N GLU A 583 -23.60 -43.78 -37.42
CA GLU A 583 -23.50 -43.11 -38.72
C GLU A 583 -22.28 -42.17 -38.87
N ASN A 584 -21.27 -42.29 -38.00
CA ASN A 584 -20.07 -41.47 -38.06
C ASN A 584 -19.06 -42.06 -39.05
N THR A 585 -18.42 -41.21 -39.85
CA THR A 585 -17.48 -41.60 -40.91
C THR A 585 -16.13 -40.89 -40.76
N ALA A 586 -15.03 -41.60 -41.04
CA ALA A 586 -13.69 -40.99 -41.13
C ALA A 586 -12.74 -41.75 -42.06
N ARG A 587 -11.49 -41.29 -42.20
CA ARG A 587 -10.39 -42.14 -42.70
C ARG A 587 -9.80 -43.02 -41.61
N TYR A 588 -9.70 -42.50 -40.38
CA TYR A 588 -9.17 -43.18 -39.20
C TYR A 588 -10.08 -42.97 -37.99
N GLY A 589 -10.64 -44.06 -37.42
CA GLY A 589 -11.57 -43.93 -36.29
C GLY A 589 -12.89 -43.34 -36.73
N GLY A 590 -13.74 -44.15 -37.37
CA GLY A 590 -14.99 -43.71 -38.01
C GLY A 590 -15.88 -42.91 -37.06
N ALA A 591 -15.91 -43.30 -35.78
CA ALA A 591 -16.42 -42.47 -34.70
C ALA A 591 -15.32 -41.79 -33.88
N ILE A 592 -14.29 -42.52 -33.41
CA ILE A 592 -13.35 -42.07 -32.40
C ILE A 592 -11.90 -42.29 -32.84
N LEU A 593 -11.10 -41.23 -32.85
CA LEU A 593 -9.63 -41.33 -32.78
C LEU A 593 -9.21 -41.13 -31.31
N ASN A 594 -8.52 -42.11 -30.74
CA ASN A 594 -8.04 -42.05 -29.35
C ASN A 594 -6.50 -42.08 -29.25
N GLU A 595 -5.93 -40.94 -28.89
CA GLU A 595 -4.51 -40.79 -28.54
C GLU A 595 -4.29 -40.69 -27.02
N GLY A 596 -5.36 -40.49 -26.23
CA GLY A 596 -5.35 -40.50 -24.77
C GLY A 596 -5.93 -41.77 -24.15
N ASN A 597 -6.61 -41.63 -22.99
CA ASN A 597 -7.29 -42.75 -22.32
C ASN A 597 -8.79 -42.74 -22.66
N LEU A 598 -9.32 -43.87 -23.15
CA LEU A 598 -10.73 -44.04 -23.49
C LEU A 598 -11.37 -45.16 -22.67
N THR A 599 -12.43 -44.83 -21.92
CA THR A 599 -13.33 -45.81 -21.32
C THR A 599 -14.72 -45.73 -21.98
N LEU A 600 -15.21 -46.84 -22.53
CA LEU A 600 -16.61 -46.98 -22.94
C LEU A 600 -17.30 -47.99 -22.01
N HIS A 601 -18.42 -47.59 -21.40
CA HIS A 601 -19.24 -48.46 -20.55
C HIS A 601 -20.73 -48.39 -20.95
N ASN A 602 -21.36 -49.53 -21.26
CA ASN A 602 -22.80 -49.60 -21.56
C ASN A 602 -23.26 -48.66 -22.71
N ASN A 603 -22.51 -48.61 -23.81
CA ASN A 603 -22.85 -47.79 -24.99
C ASN A 603 -23.35 -48.64 -26.17
N THR A 604 -24.13 -48.01 -27.06
CA THR A 604 -24.64 -48.60 -28.30
C THR A 604 -23.94 -47.98 -29.50
N ILE A 605 -23.19 -48.77 -30.28
CA ILE A 605 -22.32 -48.29 -31.36
C ILE A 605 -22.65 -48.98 -32.69
N ILE A 606 -23.29 -48.25 -33.60
CA ILE A 606 -23.97 -48.84 -34.78
C ILE A 606 -23.60 -48.11 -36.08
N ASN A 607 -23.32 -48.84 -37.17
CA ASN A 607 -23.14 -48.28 -38.52
C ASN A 607 -22.09 -47.15 -38.63
N ASN A 608 -20.95 -47.23 -37.91
CA ASN A 608 -19.83 -46.30 -38.07
C ASN A 608 -18.79 -46.87 -39.05
N ASN A 609 -18.16 -46.01 -39.86
CA ASN A 609 -17.37 -46.41 -41.02
C ASN A 609 -16.00 -45.71 -41.08
N ALA A 610 -14.92 -46.44 -41.35
CA ALA A 610 -13.59 -45.87 -41.57
C ALA A 610 -12.95 -46.34 -42.88
N LEU A 611 -12.59 -45.40 -43.77
CA LEU A 611 -11.99 -45.74 -45.07
C LEU A 611 -10.71 -46.59 -44.94
N ASN A 612 -9.91 -46.38 -43.89
CA ASN A 612 -8.70 -47.17 -43.63
C ASN A 612 -8.87 -48.08 -42.40
N SER A 613 -8.91 -47.52 -41.18
CA SER A 613 -8.81 -48.37 -39.99
C SER A 613 -9.57 -47.86 -38.76
N GLY A 614 -10.18 -48.81 -38.04
CA GLY A 614 -11.01 -48.58 -36.86
C GLY A 614 -12.36 -47.99 -37.23
N GLY A 615 -13.31 -48.83 -37.66
CA GLY A 615 -14.64 -48.35 -38.11
C GLY A 615 -15.41 -47.61 -37.03
N VAL A 616 -15.15 -47.92 -35.76
CA VAL A 616 -15.48 -47.07 -34.61
C VAL A 616 -14.22 -46.41 -34.08
N ILE A 617 -13.31 -47.21 -33.50
CA ILE A 617 -12.18 -46.73 -32.69
C ILE A 617 -10.88 -47.00 -33.43
N ASN A 618 -10.08 -45.96 -33.65
CA ASN A 618 -8.67 -46.07 -34.01
C ASN A 618 -7.82 -45.48 -32.88
N SER A 619 -6.87 -46.24 -32.34
CA SER A 619 -6.15 -45.81 -31.15
C SER A 619 -4.65 -46.08 -31.11
N LYS A 620 -3.93 -45.09 -30.58
CA LYS A 620 -2.54 -45.18 -30.09
C LYS A 620 -2.46 -45.20 -28.56
N GLY A 621 -3.45 -44.61 -27.89
CA GLY A 621 -3.56 -44.58 -26.43
C GLY A 621 -4.21 -45.84 -25.85
N TYR A 622 -4.69 -45.74 -24.60
CA TYR A 622 -5.29 -46.88 -23.87
C TYR A 622 -6.80 -46.98 -24.09
N ILE A 623 -7.30 -48.22 -24.22
CA ILE A 623 -8.72 -48.56 -24.38
C ILE A 623 -9.19 -49.44 -23.21
N ASN A 624 -10.33 -49.11 -22.62
CA ASN A 624 -11.06 -49.92 -21.62
C ASN A 624 -12.55 -50.04 -22.03
N LEU A 625 -13.01 -51.24 -22.37
CA LEU A 625 -14.38 -51.48 -22.86
C LEU A 625 -15.13 -52.47 -21.96
N LYS A 626 -16.32 -52.10 -21.50
CA LYS A 626 -17.25 -52.99 -20.76
C LYS A 626 -18.71 -52.78 -21.18
N TYR A 627 -19.47 -53.87 -21.33
CA TYR A 627 -20.92 -53.86 -21.61
C TYR A 627 -21.37 -53.10 -22.88
N ASN A 628 -20.48 -52.87 -23.86
CA ASN A 628 -20.83 -52.11 -25.07
C ASN A 628 -21.33 -53.02 -26.21
N ASN A 629 -22.22 -52.52 -27.06
CA ASN A 629 -22.69 -53.22 -28.24
C ASN A 629 -22.18 -52.57 -29.54
N PHE A 630 -21.32 -53.26 -30.28
CA PHE A 630 -20.72 -52.84 -31.54
C PHE A 630 -21.35 -53.59 -32.72
N THR A 631 -22.26 -52.96 -33.45
CA THR A 631 -23.05 -53.60 -34.52
C THR A 631 -22.81 -52.94 -35.89
N ASN A 632 -22.59 -53.75 -36.93
CA ASN A 632 -22.51 -53.29 -38.33
C ASN A 632 -21.48 -52.18 -38.61
N ASN A 633 -20.40 -52.07 -37.83
CA ASN A 633 -19.35 -51.07 -38.09
C ASN A 633 -18.33 -51.62 -39.11
N SER A 634 -17.75 -50.74 -39.93
CA SER A 634 -16.96 -51.14 -41.11
C SER A 634 -15.63 -50.41 -41.27
N ALA A 635 -14.61 -51.13 -41.77
CA ALA A 635 -13.31 -50.54 -42.13
C ALA A 635 -12.55 -51.34 -43.22
N ALA A 636 -11.35 -50.91 -43.60
CA ALA A 636 -10.40 -51.85 -44.24
C ALA A 636 -9.68 -52.72 -43.19
N PHE A 637 -9.34 -52.15 -42.01
CA PHE A 637 -8.74 -52.88 -40.89
C PHE A 637 -9.46 -52.58 -39.56
N GLY A 638 -9.96 -53.60 -38.87
CA GLY A 638 -10.65 -53.45 -37.58
C GLY A 638 -12.03 -52.79 -37.73
N GLY A 639 -13.06 -53.59 -38.07
CA GLY A 639 -14.40 -53.06 -38.39
C GLY A 639 -15.05 -52.32 -37.22
N ALA A 640 -14.80 -52.74 -35.98
CA ALA A 640 -15.06 -51.91 -34.80
C ALA A 640 -13.78 -51.21 -34.31
N ILE A 641 -12.68 -51.94 -34.08
CA ILE A 641 -11.49 -51.44 -33.36
C ILE A 641 -10.20 -51.70 -34.14
N TYR A 642 -9.39 -50.67 -34.31
CA TYR A 642 -7.96 -50.77 -34.63
C TYR A 642 -7.16 -50.21 -33.46
N SER A 643 -6.35 -51.06 -32.79
CA SER A 643 -5.51 -50.64 -31.65
C SER A 643 -4.03 -50.86 -31.92
N SER A 644 -3.23 -49.81 -31.75
CA SER A 644 -1.77 -49.87 -31.65
C SER A 644 -1.26 -49.64 -30.22
N GLY A 645 -2.08 -49.02 -29.38
CA GLY A 645 -1.89 -48.95 -27.93
C GLY A 645 -2.47 -50.17 -27.19
N ASN A 646 -2.36 -50.13 -25.86
CA ASN A 646 -2.83 -51.21 -24.99
C ASN A 646 -4.38 -51.20 -24.86
N ALA A 647 -4.99 -52.38 -24.83
CA ALA A 647 -6.45 -52.51 -24.78
C ALA A 647 -6.93 -53.58 -23.79
N SER A 648 -7.91 -53.22 -22.97
CA SER A 648 -8.63 -54.12 -22.07
C SER A 648 -10.11 -54.17 -22.47
N ILE A 649 -10.52 -55.30 -23.05
CA ILE A 649 -11.88 -55.52 -23.57
C ILE A 649 -12.52 -56.62 -22.73
N THR A 650 -13.34 -56.22 -21.76
CA THR A 650 -13.76 -57.11 -20.65
C THR A 650 -15.25 -57.00 -20.37
N ASN A 651 -15.87 -58.10 -19.96
CA ASN A 651 -17.26 -58.16 -19.48
C ASN A 651 -18.31 -57.69 -20.50
N ASN A 652 -18.91 -58.66 -21.20
CA ASN A 652 -20.14 -58.53 -21.99
C ASN A 652 -20.10 -57.42 -23.05
N ASN A 653 -18.95 -57.16 -23.69
CA ASN A 653 -18.98 -56.43 -24.96
C ASN A 653 -19.46 -57.39 -26.07
N TYR A 654 -20.32 -56.88 -26.95
CA TYR A 654 -20.85 -57.59 -28.10
C TYR A 654 -20.28 -56.97 -29.37
N PHE A 655 -19.77 -57.80 -30.26
CA PHE A 655 -19.31 -57.42 -31.60
C PHE A 655 -20.14 -58.24 -32.60
N ILE A 656 -21.09 -57.58 -33.25
CA ILE A 656 -22.11 -58.21 -34.10
C ILE A 656 -21.98 -57.68 -35.53
N SER A 657 -21.78 -58.58 -36.50
CA SER A 657 -21.84 -58.26 -37.94
C SER A 657 -20.92 -57.10 -38.40
N ASN A 658 -19.83 -56.82 -37.68
CA ASN A 658 -18.84 -55.83 -38.12
C ASN A 658 -18.05 -56.41 -39.30
N HIS A 659 -17.74 -55.58 -40.31
CA HIS A 659 -17.24 -56.02 -41.61
C HIS A 659 -15.95 -55.30 -42.02
N VAL A 660 -15.03 -56.02 -42.67
CA VAL A 660 -13.85 -55.39 -43.28
C VAL A 660 -13.48 -55.89 -44.68
N THR A 661 -13.01 -54.93 -45.50
CA THR A 661 -12.50 -55.21 -46.84
C THR A 661 -11.10 -55.84 -46.85
N LYS A 662 -10.37 -55.81 -45.72
CA LYS A 662 -9.12 -56.55 -45.52
C LYS A 662 -9.17 -57.42 -44.26
N ASN A 663 -8.74 -56.92 -43.10
CA ASN A 663 -8.36 -57.75 -41.95
C ASN A 663 -8.99 -57.35 -40.61
N GLY A 664 -9.46 -58.33 -39.84
CA GLY A 664 -10.03 -58.14 -38.50
C GLY A 664 -11.44 -57.55 -38.54
N GLY A 665 -12.46 -58.38 -38.82
CA GLY A 665 -13.85 -57.94 -39.00
C GLY A 665 -14.42 -57.19 -37.81
N ALA A 666 -14.07 -57.57 -36.58
CA ALA A 666 -14.33 -56.76 -35.38
C ALA A 666 -13.08 -55.98 -34.94
N ILE A 667 -11.94 -56.65 -34.75
CA ILE A 667 -10.75 -56.09 -34.10
C ILE A 667 -9.50 -56.38 -34.93
N TYR A 668 -8.67 -55.34 -35.09
CA TYR A 668 -7.28 -55.45 -35.54
C TYR A 668 -6.33 -54.96 -34.44
N ASN A 669 -5.54 -55.88 -33.87
CA ASN A 669 -4.61 -55.60 -32.79
C ASN A 669 -3.14 -55.53 -33.25
N PHE A 670 -2.50 -54.40 -32.94
CA PHE A 670 -1.10 -54.09 -33.14
C PHE A 670 -0.43 -53.57 -31.85
N GLY A 671 -1.10 -53.69 -30.68
CA GLY A 671 -0.60 -53.37 -29.33
C GLY A 671 -0.76 -54.57 -28.37
N VAL A 672 -0.67 -54.37 -27.05
CA VAL A 672 -0.95 -55.45 -26.08
C VAL A 672 -2.43 -55.49 -25.75
N MET A 673 -3.08 -56.67 -25.85
CA MET A 673 -4.54 -56.77 -25.72
C MET A 673 -4.99 -57.92 -24.81
N ASN A 674 -5.91 -57.61 -23.89
CA ASN A 674 -6.70 -58.58 -23.13
C ASN A 674 -8.15 -58.58 -23.62
N ILE A 675 -8.68 -59.76 -23.97
CA ILE A 675 -10.07 -59.96 -24.41
C ILE A 675 -10.71 -61.00 -23.49
N GLN A 676 -11.65 -60.59 -22.64
CA GLN A 676 -12.25 -61.47 -21.63
C GLN A 676 -13.78 -61.35 -21.50
N ASN A 677 -14.49 -62.48 -21.46
CA ASN A 677 -15.95 -62.54 -21.26
C ASN A 677 -16.78 -61.75 -22.32
N ASN A 678 -16.39 -61.75 -23.59
CA ASN A 678 -17.09 -61.03 -24.67
C ASN A 678 -17.73 -61.97 -25.71
N ASN A 679 -18.59 -61.43 -26.58
CA ASN A 679 -19.24 -62.14 -27.67
C ASN A 679 -18.89 -61.52 -29.03
N PHE A 680 -18.35 -62.33 -29.95
CA PHE A 680 -18.05 -61.99 -31.34
C PHE A 680 -18.92 -62.87 -32.24
N THR A 681 -20.00 -62.32 -32.79
CA THR A 681 -20.97 -63.04 -33.63
C THR A 681 -21.06 -62.44 -35.04
N GLN A 682 -21.02 -63.28 -36.08
CA GLN A 682 -21.25 -62.90 -37.49
C GLN A 682 -20.29 -61.83 -38.07
N ASN A 683 -19.16 -61.53 -37.42
CA ASN A 683 -18.19 -60.56 -37.96
C ASN A 683 -17.47 -61.15 -39.17
N THR A 684 -17.14 -60.32 -40.17
CA THR A 684 -16.66 -60.78 -41.48
C THR A 684 -15.46 -60.00 -42.00
N ALA A 685 -14.55 -60.70 -42.68
CA ALA A 685 -13.35 -60.12 -43.29
C ALA A 685 -13.05 -60.74 -44.66
N ASN A 686 -12.90 -59.90 -45.70
CA ASN A 686 -12.66 -60.38 -47.06
C ASN A 686 -11.27 -61.03 -47.22
N GLN A 687 -10.30 -60.71 -46.37
CA GLN A 687 -8.98 -61.36 -46.34
C GLN A 687 -8.80 -62.18 -45.06
N TRP A 688 -8.37 -61.58 -43.95
CA TRP A 688 -7.98 -62.32 -42.74
C TRP A 688 -8.85 -61.98 -41.53
N SER A 689 -9.16 -62.98 -40.70
CA SER A 689 -9.69 -62.82 -39.34
C SER A 689 -11.11 -62.26 -39.28
N GLY A 690 -12.12 -63.15 -39.29
CA GLY A 690 -13.52 -62.72 -39.27
C GLY A 690 -13.89 -61.90 -38.03
N ALA A 691 -13.33 -62.22 -36.85
CA ALA A 691 -13.45 -61.40 -35.65
C ALA A 691 -12.14 -60.66 -35.30
N VAL A 692 -11.08 -61.39 -34.91
CA VAL A 692 -9.89 -60.81 -34.26
C VAL A 692 -8.62 -61.11 -35.04
N HIS A 693 -8.00 -60.07 -35.61
CA HIS A 693 -6.65 -60.13 -36.17
C HIS A 693 -5.63 -59.70 -35.11
N ASN A 694 -4.60 -60.51 -34.85
CA ASN A 694 -3.58 -60.19 -33.85
C ASN A 694 -2.13 -60.30 -34.36
N ALA A 695 -1.37 -59.22 -34.18
CA ALA A 695 0.04 -59.11 -34.56
C ALA A 695 1.01 -58.85 -33.37
N ARG A 696 0.53 -58.84 -32.12
CA ARG A 696 1.31 -58.55 -30.89
C ARG A 696 0.82 -59.41 -29.71
N ASN A 697 1.32 -59.18 -28.49
CA ASN A 697 0.98 -60.04 -27.34
C ASN A 697 -0.52 -59.99 -27.00
N ILE A 698 -1.17 -61.16 -26.90
CA ILE A 698 -2.61 -61.26 -26.65
C ILE A 698 -2.98 -62.31 -25.58
N THR A 699 -3.99 -61.97 -24.77
CA THR A 699 -4.71 -62.90 -23.88
C THR A 699 -6.18 -62.92 -24.28
N VAL A 700 -6.73 -64.11 -24.54
CA VAL A 700 -8.11 -64.31 -24.98
C VAL A 700 -8.77 -65.36 -24.08
N THR A 701 -9.64 -64.93 -23.17
CA THR A 701 -10.18 -65.81 -22.11
C THR A 701 -11.71 -65.78 -22.02
N SER A 702 -12.36 -66.95 -22.01
CA SER A 702 -13.80 -67.11 -21.75
C SER A 702 -14.74 -66.32 -22.69
N ASN A 703 -14.35 -66.09 -23.94
CA ASN A 703 -15.17 -65.41 -24.96
C ASN A 703 -15.98 -66.41 -25.82
N LYS A 704 -17.04 -65.92 -26.47
CA LYS A 704 -17.74 -66.64 -27.55
C LYS A 704 -17.35 -66.04 -28.90
N PHE A 705 -16.98 -66.89 -29.85
CA PHE A 705 -16.76 -66.56 -31.27
C PHE A 705 -17.68 -67.44 -32.12
N ALA A 706 -18.76 -66.87 -32.66
CA ALA A 706 -19.77 -67.62 -33.41
C ALA A 706 -19.97 -67.07 -34.84
N LEU A 707 -20.09 -67.95 -35.84
CA LEU A 707 -20.49 -67.60 -37.22
C LEU A 707 -19.58 -66.56 -37.92
N ASN A 708 -18.39 -66.26 -37.39
CA ASN A 708 -17.48 -65.29 -38.00
C ASN A 708 -16.84 -65.89 -39.24
N THR A 709 -16.61 -65.08 -40.28
CA THR A 709 -16.14 -65.57 -41.59
C THR A 709 -14.94 -64.77 -42.11
N ALA A 710 -13.88 -65.46 -42.52
CA ALA A 710 -12.72 -64.90 -43.20
C ALA A 710 -12.56 -65.49 -44.61
N GLY A 711 -12.25 -64.66 -45.61
CA GLY A 711 -11.97 -65.11 -46.97
C GLY A 711 -10.73 -66.02 -47.09
N GLN A 712 -9.77 -65.89 -46.18
CA GLN A 712 -8.54 -66.70 -46.15
C GLN A 712 -8.17 -67.24 -44.76
N LEU A 713 -7.67 -66.41 -43.84
CA LEU A 713 -6.96 -66.87 -42.64
C LEU A 713 -7.76 -66.65 -41.35
N GLY A 714 -8.10 -67.74 -40.65
CA GLY A 714 -8.74 -67.69 -39.32
C GLY A 714 -10.18 -67.19 -39.35
N GLY A 715 -11.17 -68.07 -39.45
CA GLY A 715 -12.58 -67.69 -39.55
C GLY A 715 -13.06 -66.85 -38.37
N ALA A 716 -12.63 -67.17 -37.14
CA ALA A 716 -12.74 -66.27 -36.00
C ALA A 716 -11.48 -65.42 -35.82
N MET A 717 -10.30 -66.05 -35.74
CA MET A 717 -9.11 -65.41 -35.21
C MET A 717 -7.81 -65.80 -35.93
N PHE A 718 -6.92 -64.82 -36.10
CA PHE A 718 -5.55 -64.99 -36.57
C PHE A 718 -4.58 -64.50 -35.50
N ASN A 719 -3.57 -65.30 -35.19
CA ASN A 719 -2.50 -64.94 -34.25
C ASN A 719 -1.12 -65.06 -34.90
N ASN A 720 -0.35 -63.97 -34.93
CA ASN A 720 1.02 -63.93 -35.47
C ASN A 720 2.10 -63.55 -34.46
N ALA A 721 1.79 -63.67 -33.17
CA ALA A 721 2.67 -63.27 -32.06
C ALA A 721 2.49 -64.21 -30.85
N ASN A 722 3.04 -63.85 -29.70
CA ASN A 722 2.93 -64.65 -28.49
C ASN A 722 1.54 -64.47 -27.86
N GLY A 723 0.92 -65.54 -27.34
CA GLY A 723 -0.36 -65.38 -26.66
C GLY A 723 -0.93 -66.61 -25.97
N THR A 724 -2.05 -66.38 -25.26
CA THR A 724 -2.84 -67.42 -24.62
C THR A 724 -4.31 -67.33 -25.03
N ILE A 725 -4.93 -68.48 -25.29
CA ILE A 725 -6.32 -68.63 -25.71
C ILE A 725 -6.94 -69.68 -24.79
N THR A 726 -7.65 -69.25 -23.76
CA THR A 726 -8.10 -70.10 -22.64
C THR A 726 -9.62 -70.10 -22.47
N SER A 727 -10.24 -71.29 -22.33
CA SER A 727 -11.68 -71.44 -21.96
C SER A 727 -12.71 -70.78 -22.89
N ASN A 728 -12.36 -70.43 -24.13
CA ASN A 728 -13.28 -69.81 -25.08
C ASN A 728 -14.18 -70.83 -25.79
N THR A 729 -15.29 -70.37 -26.37
CA THR A 729 -16.10 -71.12 -27.33
C THR A 729 -15.89 -70.58 -28.74
N PHE A 730 -15.51 -71.44 -29.67
CA PHE A 730 -15.45 -71.16 -31.11
C PHE A 730 -16.45 -72.04 -31.86
N GLU A 731 -17.49 -71.46 -32.43
CA GLU A 731 -18.64 -72.15 -33.00
C GLU A 731 -18.94 -71.73 -34.44
N SER A 732 -19.01 -72.69 -35.36
CA SER A 732 -19.50 -72.51 -36.74
C SER A 732 -18.83 -71.36 -37.53
N ASN A 733 -17.58 -71.03 -37.20
CA ASN A 733 -16.79 -70.02 -37.92
C ASN A 733 -16.22 -70.62 -39.21
N ARG A 734 -15.98 -69.77 -40.22
CA ARG A 734 -15.59 -70.20 -41.58
C ARG A 734 -14.33 -69.50 -42.08
N GLY A 735 -13.37 -70.26 -42.57
CA GLY A 735 -12.12 -69.76 -43.18
C GLY A 735 -11.69 -70.57 -44.40
N LYS A 736 -10.56 -70.21 -45.03
CA LYS A 736 -9.83 -71.09 -45.96
C LYS A 736 -8.82 -71.95 -45.19
N TYR A 737 -8.04 -71.32 -44.33
CA TYR A 737 -7.07 -71.95 -43.45
C TYR A 737 -7.36 -71.53 -42.00
N GLY A 738 -7.67 -72.49 -41.13
CA GLY A 738 -8.13 -72.22 -39.76
C GLY A 738 -9.60 -71.83 -39.74
N GLY A 739 -10.51 -72.80 -39.60
CA GLY A 739 -11.95 -72.52 -39.59
C GLY A 739 -12.35 -71.68 -38.38
N ALA A 740 -11.80 -71.97 -37.19
CA ALA A 740 -11.82 -71.04 -36.06
C ALA A 740 -10.53 -70.22 -35.98
N ILE A 741 -9.37 -70.88 -35.81
CA ILE A 741 -8.10 -70.22 -35.45
C ILE A 741 -7.04 -70.51 -36.52
N TYR A 742 -6.32 -69.47 -36.94
CA TYR A 742 -5.04 -69.61 -37.64
C TYR A 742 -3.89 -69.09 -36.75
N ASN A 743 -2.82 -69.86 -36.61
CA ASN A 743 -1.63 -69.48 -35.85
C ASN A 743 -0.36 -69.44 -36.71
N GLY A 744 0.26 -68.26 -36.80
CA GLY A 744 1.65 -68.05 -37.24
C GLY A 744 2.62 -67.77 -36.10
N GLY A 745 2.14 -67.40 -34.90
CA GLY A 745 2.96 -67.06 -33.72
C GLY A 745 3.25 -68.23 -32.78
N VAL A 746 3.54 -67.93 -31.51
CA VAL A 746 3.74 -68.93 -30.44
C VAL A 746 2.55 -68.87 -29.48
N VAL A 747 1.73 -69.92 -29.41
CA VAL A 747 0.45 -69.83 -28.70
C VAL A 747 0.09 -71.05 -27.86
N LEU A 748 -0.42 -70.79 -26.65
CA LEU A 748 -1.08 -71.80 -25.81
C LEU A 748 -2.58 -71.71 -26.01
N ILE A 749 -3.18 -72.74 -26.62
CA ILE A 749 -4.62 -72.90 -26.80
C ILE A 749 -5.07 -73.99 -25.82
N GLN A 750 -5.78 -73.62 -24.75
CA GLN A 750 -6.17 -74.57 -23.70
C GLN A 750 -7.62 -74.44 -23.21
N LYS A 751 -8.22 -75.57 -22.80
CA LYS A 751 -9.58 -75.64 -22.22
C LYS A 751 -10.72 -75.07 -23.10
N ASN A 752 -10.47 -74.80 -24.39
CA ASN A 752 -11.47 -74.22 -25.28
C ASN A 752 -12.46 -75.28 -25.80
N THR A 753 -13.68 -74.86 -26.13
CA THR A 753 -14.63 -75.66 -26.93
C THR A 753 -14.64 -75.13 -28.36
N ILE A 754 -14.19 -75.95 -29.33
CA ILE A 754 -14.08 -75.57 -30.74
C ILE A 754 -14.98 -76.51 -31.57
N ARG A 755 -16.17 -76.06 -31.97
CA ARG A 755 -17.18 -76.93 -32.61
C ARG A 755 -17.72 -76.42 -33.96
N TYR A 756 -17.94 -77.36 -34.88
CA TYR A 756 -18.60 -77.14 -36.18
C TYR A 756 -17.95 -76.09 -37.11
N ASN A 757 -16.70 -75.70 -36.84
CA ASN A 757 -15.97 -74.73 -37.65
C ASN A 757 -15.49 -75.37 -38.96
N ASN A 758 -15.42 -74.58 -40.04
CA ASN A 758 -15.25 -75.06 -41.40
C ASN A 758 -14.09 -74.33 -42.13
N ALA A 759 -13.08 -75.08 -42.56
CA ALA A 759 -11.97 -74.58 -43.37
C ALA A 759 -12.07 -75.11 -44.80
N SER A 760 -12.16 -74.24 -45.81
CA SER A 760 -12.23 -74.69 -47.22
C SER A 760 -10.92 -75.29 -47.75
N GLN A 761 -9.84 -75.27 -46.96
CA GLN A 761 -8.59 -76.01 -47.20
C GLN A 761 -8.11 -76.76 -45.95
N THR A 762 -7.61 -76.08 -44.91
CA THR A 762 -6.88 -76.77 -43.83
C THR A 762 -7.27 -76.35 -42.42
N GLY A 763 -7.32 -77.30 -41.48
CA GLY A 763 -7.46 -77.03 -40.04
C GLY A 763 -8.84 -76.49 -39.69
N GLY A 764 -9.86 -77.35 -39.65
CA GLY A 764 -11.24 -76.93 -39.40
C GLY A 764 -11.41 -76.22 -38.06
N ALA A 765 -10.75 -76.72 -37.01
CA ALA A 765 -10.58 -76.00 -35.75
C ALA A 765 -9.37 -75.05 -35.80
N VAL A 766 -8.16 -75.60 -36.02
CA VAL A 766 -6.89 -74.86 -35.92
C VAL A 766 -5.99 -75.17 -37.12
N ALA A 767 -5.49 -74.15 -37.79
CA ALA A 767 -4.39 -74.27 -38.76
C ALA A 767 -3.13 -73.59 -38.22
N ASN A 768 -2.01 -74.31 -38.21
CA ASN A 768 -0.75 -73.85 -37.62
C ASN A 768 0.40 -73.80 -38.63
N LYS A 769 1.10 -72.66 -38.65
CA LYS A 769 2.46 -72.49 -39.20
C LYS A 769 3.48 -72.01 -38.16
N GLY A 770 3.03 -71.54 -37.00
CA GLY A 770 3.88 -71.15 -35.88
C GLY A 770 4.16 -72.31 -34.91
N ILE A 771 4.35 -72.02 -33.64
CA ILE A 771 4.45 -73.03 -32.57
C ILE A 771 3.14 -73.01 -31.79
N VAL A 772 2.54 -74.18 -31.56
CA VAL A 772 1.29 -74.28 -30.79
C VAL A 772 1.33 -75.40 -29.76
N THR A 773 0.94 -75.06 -28.53
CA THR A 773 0.59 -76.04 -27.50
C THR A 773 -0.92 -76.08 -27.37
N LEU A 774 -1.50 -77.25 -27.64
CA LEU A 774 -2.89 -77.59 -27.39
C LEU A 774 -2.95 -78.37 -26.07
N LYS A 775 -3.87 -77.98 -25.18
CA LYS A 775 -4.06 -78.66 -23.91
C LYS A 775 -5.52 -78.67 -23.43
N SER A 776 -6.08 -79.86 -23.23
CA SER A 776 -7.41 -80.06 -22.63
C SER A 776 -8.56 -79.34 -23.34
N ASN A 777 -8.46 -79.10 -24.65
CA ASN A 777 -9.54 -78.54 -25.47
C ASN A 777 -10.53 -79.65 -25.87
N LYS A 778 -11.77 -79.25 -26.18
CA LYS A 778 -12.79 -80.09 -26.80
C LYS A 778 -13.05 -79.62 -28.23
N MET A 779 -12.62 -80.40 -29.22
CA MET A 779 -12.87 -80.11 -30.64
C MET A 779 -13.90 -81.08 -31.20
N THR A 780 -15.04 -80.59 -31.69
CA THR A 780 -16.14 -81.48 -32.13
C THR A 780 -16.74 -81.06 -33.48
N GLY A 781 -16.85 -82.00 -34.43
CA GLY A 781 -17.59 -81.79 -35.68
C GLY A 781 -16.98 -80.77 -36.66
N ASN A 782 -15.72 -80.40 -36.48
CA ASN A 782 -15.03 -79.44 -37.36
C ASN A 782 -14.65 -80.09 -38.71
N LYS A 783 -14.57 -79.29 -39.77
CA LYS A 783 -14.45 -79.78 -41.16
C LYS A 783 -13.34 -79.07 -41.93
N ALA A 784 -12.59 -79.84 -42.75
CA ALA A 784 -11.55 -79.33 -43.65
C ALA A 784 -11.36 -80.21 -44.90
N VAL A 785 -10.44 -79.84 -45.79
CA VAL A 785 -9.86 -80.77 -46.78
C VAL A 785 -8.72 -81.58 -46.16
N TYR A 786 -7.86 -80.91 -45.37
CA TYR A 786 -6.76 -81.52 -44.62
C TYR A 786 -6.81 -81.08 -43.15
N GLY A 787 -6.79 -82.03 -42.20
CA GLY A 787 -6.84 -81.72 -40.78
C GLY A 787 -8.22 -81.23 -40.34
N GLY A 788 -9.18 -82.15 -40.20
CA GLY A 788 -10.58 -81.80 -39.91
C GLY A 788 -10.74 -81.00 -38.62
N ALA A 789 -9.92 -81.29 -37.59
CA ALA A 789 -9.69 -80.39 -36.48
C ALA A 789 -8.39 -79.58 -36.68
N ILE A 790 -7.23 -80.25 -36.70
CA ILE A 790 -5.91 -79.60 -36.63
C ILE A 790 -5.13 -79.85 -37.92
N PHE A 791 -4.57 -78.79 -38.49
CA PHE A 791 -3.51 -78.86 -39.50
C PHE A 791 -2.24 -78.21 -38.96
N SER A 792 -1.07 -78.79 -39.18
CA SER A 792 0.20 -78.13 -38.88
C SER A 792 1.31 -78.40 -39.89
N ASN A 793 2.09 -77.35 -40.19
CA ASN A 793 3.34 -77.38 -40.94
C ASN A 793 4.56 -76.95 -40.09
N ASN A 794 4.42 -76.98 -38.77
CA ASN A 794 5.46 -76.63 -37.79
C ASN A 794 5.12 -77.31 -36.43
N THR A 795 5.81 -76.94 -35.36
CA THR A 795 5.77 -77.64 -34.06
C THR A 795 4.41 -77.59 -33.38
N VAL A 796 3.90 -78.77 -33.01
CA VAL A 796 2.68 -78.96 -32.20
C VAL A 796 2.97 -79.85 -31.01
N ALA A 797 2.50 -79.43 -29.83
CA ALA A 797 2.18 -80.32 -28.72
C ALA A 797 0.66 -80.41 -28.54
N VAL A 798 0.14 -81.62 -28.31
CA VAL A 798 -1.28 -81.91 -27.99
C VAL A 798 -1.28 -82.72 -26.69
N ASP A 799 -2.01 -82.27 -25.66
CA ASP A 799 -1.97 -82.85 -24.30
C ASP A 799 -3.36 -82.91 -23.69
N SER A 800 -3.87 -84.13 -23.48
CA SER A 800 -5.19 -84.38 -22.88
C SER A 800 -6.37 -83.74 -23.62
N ASP A 801 -6.24 -83.49 -24.93
CA ASP A 801 -7.30 -82.93 -25.77
C ASP A 801 -8.36 -84.00 -26.14
N ILE A 802 -9.60 -83.56 -26.42
CA ILE A 802 -10.72 -84.41 -26.83
C ILE A 802 -11.16 -83.98 -28.22
N ILE A 803 -10.93 -84.82 -29.24
CA ILE A 803 -11.16 -84.48 -30.66
C ILE A 803 -12.11 -85.50 -31.30
N THR A 804 -13.36 -85.09 -31.56
CA THR A 804 -14.45 -85.99 -31.93
C THR A 804 -15.18 -85.57 -33.21
N TYR A 805 -15.62 -86.55 -33.99
CA TYR A 805 -16.45 -86.38 -35.19
C TYR A 805 -15.93 -85.35 -36.21
N CYS A 806 -14.63 -85.07 -36.22
CA CYS A 806 -14.03 -84.14 -37.15
C CYS A 806 -13.73 -84.83 -38.49
N VAL A 807 -13.87 -84.07 -39.59
CA VAL A 807 -13.89 -84.63 -40.95
C VAL A 807 -12.93 -83.88 -41.87
N ALA A 808 -12.04 -84.62 -42.53
CA ALA A 808 -11.19 -84.12 -43.61
C ALA A 808 -11.62 -84.78 -44.94
N SER A 809 -11.90 -84.02 -46.00
CA SER A 809 -12.30 -84.64 -47.28
C SER A 809 -11.14 -85.38 -47.99
N LYS A 810 -9.88 -85.11 -47.63
CA LYS A 810 -8.70 -85.87 -48.06
C LYS A 810 -8.00 -86.57 -46.90
N SER A 811 -7.39 -85.85 -45.96
CA SER A 811 -6.44 -86.49 -45.03
C SER A 811 -6.43 -85.90 -43.62
N GLY A 812 -6.29 -86.77 -42.61
CA GLY A 812 -6.20 -86.38 -41.20
C GLY A 812 -7.54 -85.90 -40.64
N GLY A 813 -8.46 -86.83 -40.32
CA GLY A 813 -9.83 -86.47 -39.93
C GLY A 813 -9.90 -85.67 -38.63
N ALA A 814 -9.09 -86.05 -37.64
CA ALA A 814 -8.74 -85.17 -36.53
C ALA A 814 -7.54 -84.29 -36.92
N ILE A 815 -6.40 -84.88 -37.26
CA ILE A 815 -5.12 -84.16 -37.38
C ILE A 815 -4.37 -84.50 -38.66
N TYR A 816 -3.88 -83.47 -39.37
CA TYR A 816 -2.93 -83.57 -40.47
C TYR A 816 -1.62 -82.88 -40.11
N ASN A 817 -0.54 -83.66 -40.01
CA ASN A 817 0.79 -83.16 -39.65
C ASN A 817 1.81 -83.28 -40.81
N ILE A 818 2.41 -82.14 -41.13
CA ILE A 818 3.62 -82.01 -41.97
C ILE A 818 4.72 -81.20 -41.26
N GLY A 819 4.72 -81.16 -39.91
CA GLY A 819 5.74 -80.55 -39.05
C GLY A 819 6.27 -81.49 -37.95
N ASN A 820 6.88 -80.94 -36.89
CA ASN A 820 7.27 -81.72 -35.70
C ASN A 820 6.07 -81.86 -34.76
N PHE A 821 5.79 -83.07 -34.27
CA PHE A 821 4.48 -83.37 -33.71
C PHE A 821 4.55 -84.27 -32.47
N THR A 822 3.97 -83.83 -31.36
CA THR A 822 3.83 -84.62 -30.13
C THR A 822 2.38 -84.64 -29.66
N VAL A 823 1.85 -85.83 -29.37
CA VAL A 823 0.48 -86.03 -28.87
C VAL A 823 0.50 -86.98 -27.69
N LYS A 824 -0.06 -86.55 -26.56
CA LYS A 824 -0.19 -87.41 -25.38
C LYS A 824 -1.54 -87.30 -24.68
N ASN A 825 -1.92 -88.37 -23.97
CA ASN A 825 -3.08 -88.45 -23.07
C ASN A 825 -4.45 -88.11 -23.71
N SER A 826 -4.51 -88.01 -25.03
CA SER A 826 -5.63 -87.39 -25.77
C SER A 826 -6.64 -88.44 -26.26
N ASN A 827 -7.89 -88.03 -26.38
CA ASN A 827 -9.01 -88.88 -26.75
C ASN A 827 -9.56 -88.48 -28.13
N PHE A 828 -9.61 -89.44 -29.04
CA PHE A 828 -10.09 -89.26 -30.39
C PHE A 828 -11.26 -90.22 -30.67
N THR A 829 -12.41 -89.70 -31.12
CA THR A 829 -13.60 -90.54 -31.36
C THR A 829 -14.33 -90.19 -32.65
N GLY A 830 -14.50 -91.17 -33.55
CA GLY A 830 -15.40 -91.04 -34.71
C GLY A 830 -14.93 -90.08 -35.81
N ASN A 831 -13.63 -89.82 -35.89
CA ASN A 831 -13.05 -88.92 -36.90
C ASN A 831 -12.93 -89.60 -38.28
N LYS A 832 -13.05 -88.83 -39.37
CA LYS A 832 -13.09 -89.40 -40.73
C LYS A 832 -12.21 -88.68 -41.75
N ALA A 833 -11.52 -89.44 -42.59
CA ALA A 833 -10.77 -88.96 -43.75
C ALA A 833 -10.80 -89.95 -44.93
N ASN A 834 -10.07 -89.69 -46.00
CA ASN A 834 -9.68 -90.73 -46.98
C ASN A 834 -8.35 -91.40 -46.55
N MET A 835 -7.41 -90.63 -46.00
CA MET A 835 -6.14 -91.12 -45.45
C MET A 835 -5.91 -90.61 -44.02
N GLY A 836 -5.66 -91.49 -43.05
CA GLY A 836 -5.49 -91.11 -41.65
C GLY A 836 -6.82 -90.66 -41.03
N GLY A 837 -7.70 -91.61 -40.76
CA GLY A 837 -9.08 -91.36 -40.33
C GLY A 837 -9.15 -90.53 -39.05
N THR A 838 -8.25 -90.81 -38.11
CA THR A 838 -7.93 -89.86 -37.04
C THR A 838 -6.71 -89.01 -37.40
N ILE A 839 -5.53 -89.60 -37.61
CA ILE A 839 -4.26 -88.85 -37.74
C ILE A 839 -3.56 -89.20 -39.06
N PHE A 840 -3.11 -88.18 -39.78
CA PHE A 840 -2.17 -88.28 -40.89
C PHE A 840 -0.84 -87.61 -40.50
N ASN A 841 0.29 -88.26 -40.81
CA ASN A 841 1.63 -87.76 -40.57
C ASN A 841 2.53 -87.94 -41.80
N ALA A 842 3.39 -86.97 -42.10
CA ALA A 842 4.49 -87.12 -43.06
C ALA A 842 5.85 -86.55 -42.58
N LYS A 843 5.99 -86.27 -41.27
CA LYS A 843 7.22 -85.76 -40.63
C LYS A 843 7.43 -86.41 -39.25
N ASN A 844 8.15 -85.78 -38.33
CA ASN A 844 8.52 -86.40 -37.05
C ASN A 844 7.32 -86.43 -36.09
N MET A 845 7.03 -87.61 -35.53
CA MET A 845 5.89 -87.86 -34.65
C MET A 845 6.31 -88.58 -33.37
N ASN A 846 5.84 -88.08 -32.23
CA ASN A 846 5.75 -88.80 -30.96
C ASN A 846 4.28 -88.90 -30.55
N ILE A 847 3.72 -90.10 -30.46
CA ILE A 847 2.33 -90.30 -30.04
C ILE A 847 2.27 -91.31 -28.89
N THR A 848 1.88 -90.83 -27.71
CA THR A 848 1.97 -91.62 -26.46
C THR A 848 0.70 -91.64 -25.60
N SER A 849 0.29 -92.81 -25.11
CA SER A 849 -0.82 -92.97 -24.15
C SER A 849 -2.17 -92.37 -24.60
N ASN A 850 -2.48 -92.38 -25.90
CA ASN A 850 -3.73 -91.83 -26.46
C ASN A 850 -4.79 -92.91 -26.69
N ASN A 851 -6.07 -92.52 -26.66
CA ASN A 851 -7.18 -93.38 -27.08
C ASN A 851 -7.67 -92.94 -28.47
N ILE A 852 -7.56 -93.84 -29.46
CA ILE A 852 -7.91 -93.61 -30.86
C ILE A 852 -9.06 -94.54 -31.22
N VAL A 853 -10.28 -94.01 -31.28
CA VAL A 853 -11.53 -94.76 -31.28
C VAL A 853 -12.38 -94.47 -32.52
N SER A 854 -12.82 -95.52 -33.22
CA SER A 854 -13.75 -95.43 -34.36
C SER A 854 -13.32 -94.47 -35.48
N GLY A 855 -12.01 -94.31 -35.71
CA GLY A 855 -11.48 -93.58 -36.85
C GLY A 855 -11.76 -94.32 -38.17
N ASN A 856 -12.18 -93.59 -39.20
CA ASN A 856 -12.64 -94.15 -40.48
C ASN A 856 -11.87 -93.55 -41.67
N ALA A 857 -11.27 -94.40 -42.51
CA ALA A 857 -10.52 -93.99 -43.71
C ALA A 857 -10.51 -95.06 -44.81
N SER A 858 -9.99 -94.74 -45.99
CA SER A 858 -9.56 -95.77 -46.95
C SER A 858 -8.22 -96.37 -46.54
N LEU A 859 -7.28 -95.54 -46.08
CA LEU A 859 -5.94 -95.94 -45.62
C LEU A 859 -5.67 -95.41 -44.21
N GLY A 860 -5.38 -96.29 -43.25
CA GLY A 860 -5.02 -95.90 -41.89
C GLY A 860 -6.21 -95.35 -41.09
N GLY A 861 -7.07 -96.22 -40.56
CA GLY A 861 -8.31 -95.81 -39.87
C GLY A 861 -8.04 -94.97 -38.62
N GLY A 862 -7.12 -95.43 -37.78
CA GLY A 862 -6.54 -94.61 -36.70
C GLY A 862 -5.45 -93.68 -37.23
N LEU A 863 -4.32 -94.25 -37.65
CA LEU A 863 -3.10 -93.53 -38.04
C LEU A 863 -2.71 -93.80 -39.51
N TYR A 864 -2.25 -92.77 -40.21
CA TYR A 864 -1.49 -92.88 -41.46
C TYR A 864 -0.11 -92.22 -41.29
N ASN A 865 0.99 -92.94 -41.56
CA ASN A 865 2.36 -92.45 -41.48
C ASN A 865 3.10 -92.52 -42.82
N ASP A 866 3.68 -91.39 -43.22
CA ASP A 866 4.71 -91.23 -44.26
C ASP A 866 5.97 -90.51 -43.69
N GLY A 867 6.02 -90.31 -42.37
CA GLY A 867 7.15 -89.71 -41.66
C GLY A 867 8.25 -90.74 -41.36
N ILE A 868 9.51 -90.29 -41.38
CA ILE A 868 10.68 -91.15 -41.16
C ILE A 868 10.81 -91.54 -39.68
N THR A 869 10.65 -90.58 -38.77
CA THR A 869 10.78 -90.80 -37.31
C THR A 869 9.40 -90.75 -36.67
N CYS A 870 8.87 -91.92 -36.28
CA CYS A 870 7.52 -92.05 -35.75
C CYS A 870 7.50 -93.00 -34.54
N ASN A 871 7.43 -92.43 -33.34
CA ASN A 871 7.38 -93.16 -32.07
C ASN A 871 5.91 -93.34 -31.63
N VAL A 872 5.42 -94.58 -31.56
CA VAL A 872 4.01 -94.92 -31.26
C VAL A 872 3.97 -95.79 -30.00
N VAL A 873 3.80 -95.18 -28.82
CA VAL A 873 4.01 -95.89 -27.52
C VAL A 873 2.78 -95.85 -26.61
N GLY A 874 2.28 -97.01 -26.18
CA GLY A 874 1.24 -97.10 -25.13
C GLY A 874 -0.17 -96.66 -25.55
N ASN A 875 -0.45 -96.53 -26.85
CA ASN A 875 -1.74 -96.03 -27.35
C ASN A 875 -2.78 -97.15 -27.49
N LYS A 876 -4.06 -96.81 -27.32
CA LYS A 876 -5.20 -97.73 -27.52
C LYS A 876 -5.90 -97.43 -28.84
N PHE A 877 -5.81 -98.35 -29.81
CA PHE A 877 -6.55 -98.29 -31.06
C PHE A 877 -7.79 -99.19 -30.95
N ILE A 878 -8.99 -98.59 -30.95
CA ILE A 878 -10.25 -99.30 -30.68
C ILE A 878 -11.25 -99.06 -31.82
N LYS A 879 -11.81 -100.13 -32.42
CA LYS A 879 -12.89 -100.06 -33.44
C LYS A 879 -12.59 -99.18 -34.67
N ASN A 880 -11.32 -98.90 -34.99
CA ASN A 880 -10.94 -98.14 -36.18
C ASN A 880 -11.11 -98.99 -37.44
N HIS A 881 -11.52 -98.38 -38.55
CA HIS A 881 -11.90 -99.07 -39.78
C HIS A 881 -11.22 -98.45 -41.00
N ALA A 882 -10.62 -99.29 -41.86
CA ALA A 882 -10.13 -98.86 -43.17
C ALA A 882 -10.08 -99.97 -44.23
N ASN A 883 -9.90 -99.59 -45.50
CA ASN A 883 -9.67 -100.57 -46.57
C ASN A 883 -8.31 -101.26 -46.36
N TYR A 884 -7.27 -100.51 -45.98
CA TYR A 884 -5.96 -101.04 -45.55
C TYR A 884 -5.52 -100.38 -44.24
N GLY A 885 -4.98 -101.16 -43.31
CA GLY A 885 -4.46 -100.63 -42.04
C GLY A 885 -5.55 -100.06 -41.14
N GLY A 886 -6.47 -100.93 -40.66
CA GLY A 886 -7.61 -100.54 -39.84
C GLY A 886 -7.22 -99.70 -38.62
N ALA A 887 -6.18 -100.11 -37.88
CA ALA A 887 -5.58 -99.30 -36.83
C ALA A 887 -4.55 -98.31 -37.38
N ALA A 888 -3.58 -98.78 -38.19
CA ALA A 888 -2.52 -97.95 -38.73
C ALA A 888 -2.09 -98.35 -40.16
N PHE A 889 -1.70 -97.37 -40.97
CA PHE A 889 -1.04 -97.56 -42.27
C PHE A 889 0.29 -96.79 -42.29
N THR A 890 1.39 -97.39 -42.69
CA THR A 890 2.75 -96.91 -42.40
C THR A 890 3.70 -97.14 -43.58
N LYS A 891 3.85 -96.15 -44.48
CA LYS A 891 4.81 -96.22 -45.62
C LYS A 891 6.28 -96.33 -45.21
N LYS A 892 6.59 -95.98 -43.95
CA LYS A 892 7.92 -95.99 -43.34
C LYS A 892 7.79 -96.58 -41.95
N ALA A 893 8.86 -97.22 -41.48
CA ALA A 893 8.92 -97.89 -40.19
C ALA A 893 8.46 -96.99 -39.04
N ILE A 894 7.85 -97.60 -38.03
CA ILE A 894 7.48 -96.95 -36.78
C ILE A 894 8.22 -97.64 -35.63
N ILE A 895 8.63 -96.87 -34.64
CA ILE A 895 9.14 -97.41 -33.37
C ILE A 895 7.92 -97.56 -32.47
N GLU A 896 7.39 -98.77 -32.37
CA GLU A 896 6.19 -99.05 -31.59
C GLU A 896 6.43 -99.91 -30.36
N SER A 897 5.73 -99.64 -29.26
CA SER A 897 5.74 -100.49 -28.08
C SER A 897 4.51 -100.26 -27.19
N LYS A 898 4.08 -101.30 -26.46
CA LYS A 898 2.99 -101.24 -25.47
C LYS A 898 1.62 -100.74 -25.99
N ASN A 899 1.41 -100.66 -27.32
CA ASN A 899 0.10 -100.31 -27.90
C ASN A 899 -0.90 -101.46 -27.72
N THR A 900 -2.19 -101.15 -27.64
CA THR A 900 -3.27 -102.15 -27.60
C THR A 900 -4.22 -101.97 -28.79
N TYR A 901 -4.46 -103.06 -29.53
CA TYR A 901 -5.28 -103.06 -30.74
C TYR A 901 -6.56 -103.89 -30.52
N THR A 902 -7.72 -103.24 -30.39
CA THR A 902 -8.99 -103.90 -30.06
C THR A 902 -10.06 -103.66 -31.13
N ASN A 903 -10.56 -104.74 -31.73
CA ASN A 903 -11.69 -104.75 -32.68
C ASN A 903 -11.54 -103.77 -33.87
N ASN A 904 -10.31 -103.47 -34.30
CA ASN A 904 -10.05 -102.70 -35.52
C ASN A 904 -10.27 -103.58 -36.76
N THR A 905 -10.66 -102.99 -37.88
CA THR A 905 -11.01 -103.70 -39.12
C THR A 905 -10.24 -103.14 -40.30
N ALA A 906 -9.45 -103.98 -40.96
CA ALA A 906 -8.96 -103.76 -42.31
C ALA A 906 -9.78 -104.63 -43.28
N ILE A 907 -10.24 -104.08 -44.41
CA ILE A 907 -10.91 -104.88 -45.46
C ILE A 907 -9.88 -105.73 -46.25
N LYS A 908 -8.65 -105.22 -46.38
CA LYS A 908 -7.55 -105.85 -47.11
C LYS A 908 -6.25 -105.73 -46.30
N GLY A 909 -5.59 -106.87 -46.09
CA GLY A 909 -4.34 -106.96 -45.32
C GLY A 909 -4.50 -106.75 -43.81
N PRO A 910 -3.39 -106.77 -43.05
CA PRO A 910 -3.39 -106.58 -41.59
C PRO A 910 -3.91 -105.20 -41.11
N ASN A 911 -4.26 -105.16 -39.82
CA ASN A 911 -4.69 -103.94 -39.12
C ASN A 911 -3.57 -102.88 -38.95
N VAL A 912 -2.30 -103.27 -39.11
CA VAL A 912 -1.12 -102.41 -39.25
C VAL A 912 -0.44 -102.81 -40.56
N TYR A 913 -0.25 -101.87 -41.51
CA TYR A 913 0.16 -102.19 -42.89
C TYR A 913 1.09 -101.16 -43.55
N PRO A 914 2.18 -101.56 -44.25
CA PRO A 914 2.77 -102.90 -44.25
C PRO A 914 3.29 -103.25 -42.85
N LYS A 915 3.71 -104.50 -42.68
CA LYS A 915 4.31 -105.00 -41.44
C LYS A 915 5.83 -105.08 -41.60
#